data_AF-A0A9D6EU45-F1
#
_entry.id   AF-A0A9D6EU45-F1
#
_cell.length_a   1.000
_cell.length_b   1.000
_cell.length_c   1.000
_cell.angle_alpha   90.00
_cell.angle_beta   90.00
_cell.angle_gamma   90.00
#
_symmetry.space_group_name_H-M   'P 1'
#
loop_
_entity.id
_entity.type
_entity.pdbx_description
1 polymer ?
#
loop_
_entity_poly.entity_id
_entity_poly.type
_entity_poly.pdbx_seq_one_letter_code
_entity_poly.pdbx_strand_id
1 'polypeptide(L)'
;MVLNFLKKIGLFIILLFIFAKPALSKEPTFLIINQVRGDESCCQNGSTDILKTISKDKEIQTLPTAWALRFDALNERYISPIKDDELGLLLEITPSLASASGVDYKGFPDGSNWNSAKNTFLIGYTIEERKKLIDTLFTKYKNIFGTYPEFTVAWMIDAWSLNYIHDIYGVNLHELTKEQYETDSYTLYGGMFNLPYYPSKNHPLLPGYDEDKLDIIIVRQTISDILKNYGSSKAYFTSQPNDYLSNPKAEKNYFEKLVKEIVKQNDGFGLIGFENSFSWDDYGKEYMRQLNYLKDLREKEKIAILPISKFIEIFQFQNSQNPSRTLENNSVFWYFSKTYRARVIKKEDHWILDDLRIYANLNDPYKENPARLDFAYWIVPYILDNSQFNFGISLDKTNIDTKVHFGPHSITIAKSRNPSFTNGMLFADLLKKRKKVTLSFPRHPKLFLNPTSGYIEMGWDINGNEIPFLQILDKKDSFELIPGIKNQNLLSNLDFLFQPDKSPLEMDPKKTIVYWNNTKAIAGRNPIRIFILPRNKFSRATQVEKVDIKGNGLSFQNFSYPTDYSYRISPWFIDISSDKSINTEIYISLDGKILAKNIPIFFAPDCQYNIKSCLLNPANLLSYIDALFDEKKRSILEFLKTRR
;
A
#
# COMPACT_ATOMS: atom_id res chain seq x y z
N MET A 1 58.41 9.80 -39.78
CA MET A 1 57.15 9.02 -39.70
C MET A 1 56.82 8.58 -38.26
N VAL A 2 57.78 8.03 -37.51
CA VAL A 2 57.61 7.59 -36.10
C VAL A 2 57.21 8.72 -35.12
N LEU A 3 57.75 9.94 -35.29
CA LEU A 3 57.48 11.06 -34.39
C LEU A 3 56.02 11.59 -34.47
N ASN A 4 55.37 11.47 -35.64
CA ASN A 4 53.96 11.86 -35.82
C ASN A 4 53.00 10.79 -35.26
N PHE A 5 53.44 9.53 -35.22
CA PHE A 5 52.64 8.44 -34.64
C PHE A 5 52.62 8.53 -33.10
N LEU A 6 53.77 8.83 -32.49
CA LEU A 6 53.89 9.05 -31.04
C LEU A 6 53.13 10.30 -30.56
N LYS A 7 53.12 11.39 -31.35
CA LYS A 7 52.28 12.58 -31.04
C LYS A 7 50.78 12.28 -31.11
N LYS A 8 50.33 11.45 -32.06
CA LYS A 8 48.92 11.03 -32.16
C LYS A 8 48.50 10.11 -31.01
N ILE A 9 49.36 9.20 -30.56
CA ILE A 9 49.12 8.35 -29.39
C ILE A 9 49.09 9.20 -28.10
N GLY A 10 50.02 10.13 -27.94
CA GLY A 10 50.04 11.04 -26.79
C GLY A 10 48.79 11.92 -26.71
N LEU A 11 48.32 12.46 -27.84
CA LEU A 11 47.09 13.25 -27.89
C LEU A 11 45.84 12.39 -27.60
N PHE A 12 45.81 11.14 -28.06
CA PHE A 12 44.71 10.19 -27.82
C PHE A 12 44.63 9.74 -26.35
N ILE A 13 45.77 9.54 -25.69
CA ILE A 13 45.83 9.20 -24.26
C ILE A 13 45.43 10.42 -23.41
N ILE A 14 45.84 11.63 -23.77
CA ILE A 14 45.42 12.86 -23.08
C ILE A 14 43.91 13.11 -23.25
N LEU A 15 43.34 12.85 -24.43
CA LEU A 15 41.89 12.88 -24.67
C LEU A 15 41.14 11.80 -23.86
N LEU A 16 41.71 10.60 -23.71
CA LEU A 16 41.14 9.55 -22.85
C LEU A 16 41.12 9.96 -21.36
N PHE A 17 42.09 10.73 -20.87
CA PHE A 17 42.10 11.23 -19.49
C PHE A 17 41.22 12.47 -19.26
N ILE A 18 40.99 13.30 -20.29
CA ILE A 18 40.10 14.47 -20.20
C ILE A 18 38.61 14.05 -20.33
N PHE A 19 38.32 12.94 -21.02
CA PHE A 19 36.96 12.41 -21.19
C PHE A 19 36.64 11.13 -20.40
N ALA A 20 37.60 10.51 -19.73
CA ALA A 20 37.29 9.54 -18.68
C ALA A 20 36.65 10.29 -17.52
N LYS A 21 35.31 10.40 -17.53
CA LYS A 21 34.59 10.56 -16.28
C LYS A 21 35.09 9.42 -15.38
N PRO A 22 35.73 9.69 -14.24
CA PRO A 22 35.96 8.62 -13.29
C PRO A 22 34.58 7.98 -13.07
N ALA A 23 34.49 6.68 -13.29
CA ALA A 23 33.38 5.91 -12.77
C ALA A 23 33.54 5.96 -11.25
N LEU A 24 33.15 7.09 -10.65
CA LEU A 24 32.91 7.17 -9.23
C LEU A 24 31.84 6.11 -9.01
N SER A 25 32.23 5.00 -8.38
CA SER A 25 31.27 4.07 -7.81
C SER A 25 30.34 4.94 -6.98
N LYS A 26 29.09 5.09 -7.41
CA LYS A 26 28.14 5.98 -6.75
C LYS A 26 27.92 5.40 -5.36
N GLU A 27 28.45 6.06 -4.34
CA GLU A 27 28.31 5.59 -2.97
C GLU A 27 26.81 5.44 -2.65
N PRO A 28 26.41 4.33 -2.01
CA PRO A 28 25.04 4.16 -1.57
C PRO A 28 24.60 5.37 -0.74
N THR A 29 23.49 5.97 -1.14
CA THR A 29 23.03 7.25 -0.61
C THR A 29 21.91 7.06 0.38
N PHE A 30 21.97 7.75 1.51
CA PHE A 30 20.99 7.68 2.57
C PHE A 30 20.42 9.07 2.89
N LEU A 31 19.13 9.11 3.19
CA LEU A 31 18.43 10.26 3.75
C LEU A 31 17.85 9.90 5.12
N ILE A 32 17.78 10.90 6.00
CA ILE A 32 17.15 10.80 7.32
C ILE A 32 16.04 11.84 7.37
N ILE A 33 14.78 11.41 7.28
CA ILE A 33 13.61 12.29 7.33
C ILE A 33 12.71 11.83 8.47
N ASN A 34 12.55 12.67 9.49
CA ASN A 34 11.69 12.41 10.63
C ASN A 34 10.35 13.14 10.47
N GLN A 35 9.27 12.57 11.01
CA GLN A 35 7.95 13.18 10.98
C GLN A 35 7.57 13.72 12.36
N VAL A 36 7.08 14.95 12.41
CA VAL A 36 6.77 15.68 13.64
C VAL A 36 5.28 16.05 13.66
N ARG A 37 4.51 15.33 14.46
CA ARG A 37 3.15 15.69 14.88
C ARG A 37 3.21 16.62 16.10
N GLY A 38 2.27 17.56 16.17
CA GLY A 38 2.14 18.52 17.26
C GLY A 38 1.25 18.01 18.40
N ASP A 39 0.55 18.94 19.05
CA ASP A 39 -0.20 18.70 20.27
C ASP A 39 -1.64 18.18 20.07
N GLU A 40 -2.15 18.10 18.82
CA GLU A 40 -3.54 17.69 18.58
C GLU A 40 -3.76 16.19 18.86
N SER A 41 -4.48 15.90 19.94
CA SER A 41 -4.75 14.53 20.42
C SER A 41 -5.79 13.76 19.60
N CYS A 42 -6.67 14.43 18.87
CA CYS A 42 -7.62 13.80 17.93
C CYS A 42 -6.92 12.88 16.93
N CYS A 43 -5.67 13.20 16.63
CA CYS A 43 -5.01 12.80 15.41
C CYS A 43 -3.62 12.24 15.72
N GLN A 44 -3.48 11.65 16.92
CA GLN A 44 -2.25 11.23 17.57
C GLN A 44 -1.27 12.41 17.78
N ASN A 45 -1.03 12.75 19.05
CA ASN A 45 -0.07 13.79 19.41
C ASN A 45 1.37 13.29 19.29
N GLY A 46 2.30 14.22 19.10
CA GLY A 46 3.73 13.93 19.06
C GLY A 46 4.46 14.36 20.33
N SER A 47 5.48 13.58 20.72
CA SER A 47 6.41 13.91 21.81
C SER A 47 7.57 14.79 21.31
N THR A 48 8.19 15.51 22.25
CA THR A 48 9.45 16.25 22.01
C THR A 48 10.71 15.42 22.30
N ASP A 49 10.57 14.18 22.77
CA ASP A 49 11.71 13.41 23.30
C ASP A 49 12.75 13.08 22.24
N ILE A 50 12.32 12.64 21.05
CA ILE A 50 13.22 12.41 19.91
C ILE A 50 13.98 13.69 19.52
N LEU A 51 13.27 14.81 19.39
CA LEU A 51 13.84 16.11 19.01
C LEU A 51 14.87 16.56 20.05
N LYS A 52 14.52 16.50 21.34
CA LYS A 52 15.40 16.86 22.45
C LYS A 52 16.58 15.92 22.59
N THR A 53 16.42 14.62 22.32
CA THR A 53 17.51 13.65 22.43
C THR A 53 18.52 13.88 21.31
N ILE A 54 18.06 13.99 20.06
CA ILE A 54 18.93 14.23 18.91
C ILE A 54 19.62 15.60 19.02
N SER A 55 18.90 16.65 19.40
CA SER A 55 19.47 18.00 19.59
C SER A 55 20.50 18.14 20.72
N LYS A 56 20.61 17.14 21.61
CA LYS A 56 21.60 17.13 22.70
C LYS A 56 22.77 16.19 22.42
N ASP A 57 22.61 15.27 21.48
CA ASP A 57 23.62 14.30 21.10
C ASP A 57 24.53 14.89 20.02
N LYS A 58 25.67 15.45 20.45
CA LYS A 58 26.66 16.09 19.57
C LYS A 58 27.20 15.14 18.50
N GLU A 59 27.21 13.85 18.76
CA GLU A 59 27.69 12.86 17.80
C GLU A 59 26.67 12.67 16.68
N ILE A 60 25.39 12.55 17.03
CA ILE A 60 24.30 12.40 16.07
C ILE A 60 24.02 13.70 15.31
N GLN A 61 24.20 14.87 15.92
CA GLN A 61 24.09 16.18 15.24
C GLN A 61 25.05 16.36 14.05
N THR A 62 26.07 15.50 13.93
CA THR A 62 26.92 15.51 12.74
C THR A 62 26.23 14.90 11.52
N LEU A 63 25.13 14.17 11.69
CA LEU A 63 24.32 13.61 10.60
C LEU A 63 23.40 14.70 10.03
N PRO A 64 23.28 14.82 8.69
CA PRO A 64 22.26 15.68 8.12
C PRO A 64 20.89 15.03 8.34
N THR A 65 20.13 15.59 9.27
CA THR A 65 18.77 15.16 9.57
C THR A 65 17.77 16.17 9.04
N ALA A 66 16.62 15.68 8.60
CA ALA A 66 15.51 16.51 8.15
C ALA A 66 14.24 16.19 8.94
N TRP A 67 13.36 17.19 9.08
CA TRP A 67 12.15 17.09 9.89
C TRP A 67 10.93 17.66 9.16
N ALA A 68 9.94 16.82 8.90
CA ALA A 68 8.67 17.21 8.31
C ALA A 68 7.66 17.57 9.40
N LEU A 69 7.28 18.85 9.47
CA LEU A 69 6.43 19.40 10.52
C LEU A 69 4.95 19.40 10.10
N ARG A 70 4.07 18.80 10.92
CA ARG A 70 2.62 18.92 10.79
C ARG A 70 2.17 20.35 11.14
N PHE A 71 1.00 20.76 10.68
CA PHE A 71 0.48 22.12 10.92
C PHE A 71 0.49 22.57 12.39
N ASP A 72 0.15 21.68 13.31
CA ASP A 72 0.13 21.91 14.75
C ASP A 72 1.53 21.85 15.40
N ALA A 73 2.52 21.29 14.71
CA ALA A 73 3.93 21.31 15.10
C ALA A 73 4.68 22.58 14.64
N LEU A 74 4.07 23.43 13.81
CA LEU A 74 4.63 24.72 13.38
C LEU A 74 4.57 25.77 14.52
N ASN A 75 5.28 25.51 15.61
CA ASN A 75 5.41 26.36 16.78
C ASN A 75 6.77 26.12 17.50
N GLU A 76 7.18 27.07 18.35
CA GLU A 76 8.49 27.08 19.02
C GLU A 76 8.82 25.80 19.82
N ARG A 77 7.82 25.12 20.40
CA ARG A 77 8.05 23.92 21.22
C ARG A 77 8.71 22.80 20.41
N TYR A 78 8.30 22.63 19.16
CA TYR A 78 8.82 21.60 18.27
C TYR A 78 9.96 22.12 17.39
N ILE A 79 9.96 23.41 17.03
CA ILE A 79 10.98 24.00 16.16
C ILE A 79 12.30 24.26 16.90
N SER A 80 12.24 24.78 18.13
CA SER A 80 13.44 25.24 18.85
C SER A 80 14.56 24.17 18.95
N PRO A 81 14.27 22.88 19.21
CA PRO A 81 15.31 21.85 19.29
C PRO A 81 15.97 21.50 17.94
N ILE A 82 15.33 21.77 16.81
CA ILE A 82 15.73 21.28 15.47
C ILE A 82 15.87 22.42 14.44
N LYS A 83 15.93 23.66 14.90
CA LYS A 83 15.95 24.86 14.05
C LYS A 83 17.13 24.95 13.09
N ASP A 84 18.21 24.22 13.38
CA ASP A 84 19.45 24.21 12.59
C ASP A 84 19.47 23.05 11.57
N ASP A 85 18.47 22.16 11.60
CA ASP A 85 18.27 21.06 10.64
C ASP A 85 17.43 21.50 9.43
N GLU A 86 17.34 20.66 8.39
CA GLU A 86 16.45 20.92 7.25
C GLU A 86 14.97 20.66 7.63
N LEU A 87 14.13 21.68 7.50
CA LEU A 87 12.72 21.63 7.88
C LEU A 87 11.82 21.56 6.64
N GLY A 88 10.84 20.66 6.65
CA GLY A 88 9.83 20.49 5.62
C GLY A 88 8.43 20.42 6.22
N LEU A 89 7.45 20.04 5.40
CA LEU A 89 6.06 19.90 5.83
C LEU A 89 5.57 18.45 5.80
N LEU A 90 4.89 18.04 6.87
CA LEU A 90 4.06 16.83 6.88
C LEU A 90 2.62 17.22 6.50
N LEU A 91 2.17 16.79 5.32
CA LEU A 91 0.86 17.12 4.75
C LEU A 91 -0.22 16.18 5.32
N GLU A 92 -0.42 16.27 6.63
CA GLU A 92 -1.45 15.54 7.37
C GLU A 92 -2.52 16.53 7.82
N ILE A 93 -3.79 16.24 7.49
CA ILE A 93 -4.89 17.16 7.78
C ILE A 93 -5.36 16.97 9.21
N THR A 94 -5.36 18.07 9.97
CA THR A 94 -5.86 18.13 11.34
C THR A 94 -7.07 19.07 11.45
N PRO A 95 -7.88 18.98 12.52
CA PRO A 95 -8.92 19.96 12.79
C PRO A 95 -8.43 21.40 12.77
N SER A 96 -7.25 21.68 13.34
CA SER A 96 -6.72 23.05 13.35
C SER A 96 -6.28 23.52 11.96
N LEU A 97 -5.69 22.66 11.11
CA LEU A 97 -5.38 23.02 9.73
C LEU A 97 -6.66 23.26 8.91
N ALA A 98 -7.64 22.37 9.03
CA ALA A 98 -8.91 22.46 8.32
C ALA A 98 -9.64 23.76 8.69
N SER A 99 -9.77 24.05 9.98
CA SER A 99 -10.34 25.28 10.52
C SER A 99 -9.62 26.53 10.01
N ALA A 100 -8.28 26.57 10.10
CA ALA A 100 -7.49 27.69 9.62
C ALA A 100 -7.62 27.93 8.11
N SER A 101 -7.93 26.87 7.35
CA SER A 101 -8.10 26.91 5.90
C SER A 101 -9.54 27.21 5.47
N GLY A 102 -10.50 27.28 6.40
CA GLY A 102 -11.92 27.38 6.08
C GLY A 102 -12.45 26.15 5.33
N VAL A 103 -12.00 24.96 5.76
CA VAL A 103 -12.38 23.64 5.23
C VAL A 103 -12.91 22.79 6.38
N ASP A 104 -13.95 22.00 6.13
CA ASP A 104 -14.49 21.07 7.13
C ASP A 104 -13.58 19.86 7.31
N TYR A 105 -13.19 19.56 8.54
CA TYR A 105 -12.45 18.34 8.87
C TYR A 105 -13.36 17.12 8.73
N LYS A 106 -12.87 16.05 8.08
CA LYS A 106 -13.69 14.87 7.75
C LYS A 106 -13.67 13.77 8.84
N GLY A 107 -12.69 13.83 9.75
CA GLY A 107 -12.61 12.91 10.87
C GLY A 107 -13.63 13.22 11.97
N PHE A 108 -13.91 12.23 12.81
CA PHE A 108 -14.77 12.40 13.97
C PHE A 108 -14.10 13.29 15.02
N PRO A 109 -14.89 14.09 15.77
CA PRO A 109 -14.36 14.97 16.81
C PRO A 109 -13.58 14.23 17.90
N ASP A 110 -13.88 12.95 18.15
CA ASP A 110 -13.19 12.11 19.12
C ASP A 110 -11.87 11.52 18.61
N GLY A 111 -11.56 11.70 17.33
CA GLY A 111 -10.35 11.18 16.69
C GLY A 111 -10.41 9.71 16.31
N SER A 112 -11.50 8.99 16.55
CA SER A 112 -11.54 7.53 16.38
C SER A 112 -11.26 7.02 14.96
N ASN A 113 -11.39 7.88 13.93
CA ASN A 113 -11.10 7.56 12.54
C ASN A 113 -10.12 8.56 11.87
N TRP A 114 -9.31 9.28 12.65
CA TRP A 114 -8.40 10.29 12.09
C TRP A 114 -7.49 9.69 11.02
N ASN A 115 -7.02 8.46 11.22
CA ASN A 115 -6.07 7.74 10.39
C ASN A 115 -6.66 7.18 9.09
N SER A 116 -7.97 7.32 8.85
CA SER A 116 -8.59 6.94 7.58
C SER A 116 -8.08 7.84 6.46
N ALA A 117 -7.72 7.28 5.30
CA ALA A 117 -7.03 7.99 4.23
C ALA A 117 -7.81 9.22 3.73
N LYS A 118 -9.15 9.15 3.73
CA LYS A 118 -10.03 10.28 3.39
C LYS A 118 -10.01 11.45 4.40
N ASN A 119 -9.59 11.19 5.63
CA ASN A 119 -9.59 12.18 6.71
C ASN A 119 -8.22 12.83 6.85
N THR A 120 -7.16 12.00 6.86
CA THR A 120 -5.78 12.41 7.13
C THR A 120 -5.05 12.99 5.92
N PHE A 121 -5.41 12.62 4.69
CA PHE A 121 -4.69 13.06 3.49
C PHE A 121 -5.53 13.94 2.56
N LEU A 122 -4.84 14.74 1.75
CA LEU A 122 -5.42 15.61 0.72
C LEU A 122 -6.35 14.88 -0.25
N ILE A 123 -6.11 13.58 -0.50
CA ILE A 123 -6.93 12.76 -1.40
C ILE A 123 -8.41 12.75 -1.01
N GLY A 124 -8.75 12.92 0.28
CA GLY A 124 -10.12 12.94 0.75
C GLY A 124 -10.86 14.24 0.49
N TYR A 125 -10.17 15.30 0.11
CA TYR A 125 -10.69 16.66 -0.08
C TYR A 125 -10.89 16.97 -1.57
N THR A 126 -11.80 17.89 -1.89
CA THR A 126 -12.00 18.42 -3.25
C THR A 126 -10.81 19.27 -3.69
N ILE A 127 -10.66 19.56 -4.98
CA ILE A 127 -9.56 20.39 -5.48
C ILE A 127 -9.54 21.77 -4.81
N GLU A 128 -10.71 22.40 -4.63
CA GLU A 128 -10.82 23.70 -3.97
C GLU A 128 -10.41 23.62 -2.49
N GLU A 129 -10.81 22.56 -1.78
CA GLU A 129 -10.41 22.31 -0.40
C GLU A 129 -8.89 22.03 -0.29
N ARG A 130 -8.35 21.17 -1.16
CA ARG A 130 -6.91 20.86 -1.23
C ARG A 130 -6.09 22.12 -1.40
N LYS A 131 -6.48 22.98 -2.34
CA LYS A 131 -5.84 24.28 -2.57
C LYS A 131 -5.79 25.11 -1.29
N LYS A 132 -6.92 25.29 -0.61
CA LYS A 132 -7.00 26.07 0.64
C LYS A 132 -6.13 25.49 1.75
N LEU A 133 -6.14 24.17 1.92
CA LEU A 133 -5.34 23.46 2.91
C LEU A 133 -3.84 23.65 2.66
N ILE A 134 -3.40 23.44 1.41
CA ILE A 134 -2.01 23.63 0.99
C ILE A 134 -1.60 25.10 1.18
N ASP A 135 -2.37 26.04 0.63
CA ASP A 135 -2.02 27.46 0.68
C ASP A 135 -1.89 27.98 2.12
N THR A 136 -2.79 27.55 3.00
CA THR A 136 -2.76 27.91 4.43
C THR A 136 -1.53 27.35 5.12
N LEU A 137 -1.24 26.06 4.92
CA LEU A 137 -0.09 25.40 5.52
C LEU A 137 1.24 26.00 5.05
N PHE A 138 1.40 26.20 3.74
CA PHE A 138 2.61 26.76 3.14
C PHE A 138 2.80 28.23 3.51
N THR A 139 1.73 29.01 3.59
CA THR A 139 1.80 30.40 4.08
C THR A 139 2.26 30.45 5.54
N LYS A 140 1.74 29.57 6.40
CA LYS A 140 2.20 29.48 7.80
C LYS A 140 3.69 29.12 7.88
N TYR A 141 4.14 28.14 7.10
CA TYR A 141 5.56 27.78 7.02
C TYR A 141 6.42 28.98 6.60
N LYS A 142 6.05 29.66 5.51
CA LYS A 142 6.79 30.84 5.02
C LYS A 142 6.83 31.99 6.01
N ASN A 143 5.75 32.22 6.76
CA ASN A 143 5.73 33.27 7.78
C ASN A 143 6.71 32.99 8.93
N ILE A 144 7.01 31.72 9.21
CA ILE A 144 7.95 31.30 10.26
C ILE A 144 9.39 31.30 9.73
N PHE A 145 9.62 30.72 8.55
CA PHE A 145 10.98 30.45 8.04
C PHE A 145 11.46 31.42 6.94
N GLY A 146 10.59 32.28 6.43
CA GLY A 146 10.89 33.24 5.35
C GLY A 146 10.89 32.63 3.94
N THR A 147 10.93 31.30 3.81
CA THR A 147 10.93 30.56 2.54
C THR A 147 9.82 29.51 2.50
N TYR A 148 9.51 28.96 1.32
CA TYR A 148 8.68 27.76 1.21
C TYR A 148 9.54 26.50 1.42
N PRO A 149 8.94 25.37 1.82
CA PRO A 149 9.70 24.15 2.10
C PRO A 149 10.23 23.51 0.82
N GLU A 150 11.47 23.03 0.87
CA GLU A 150 12.10 22.31 -0.25
C GLU A 150 11.52 20.89 -0.44
N PHE A 151 11.04 20.31 0.66
CA PHE A 151 10.48 18.96 0.68
C PHE A 151 9.21 18.83 1.50
N THR A 152 8.41 17.82 1.18
CA THR A 152 7.17 17.48 1.88
C THR A 152 7.05 15.98 2.10
N VAL A 153 6.24 15.59 3.08
CA VAL A 153 5.94 14.19 3.40
C VAL A 153 4.43 14.00 3.45
N ALA A 154 3.93 12.95 2.82
CA ALA A 154 2.57 12.46 3.02
C ALA A 154 2.54 10.97 2.71
N TRP A 155 1.86 10.15 3.52
CA TRP A 155 1.76 8.73 3.19
C TRP A 155 1.06 8.48 1.87
N MET A 156 0.14 9.36 1.48
CA MET A 156 -0.49 9.38 0.17
C MET A 156 -0.86 10.82 -0.22
N ILE A 157 -0.71 11.17 -1.49
CA ILE A 157 -1.03 12.49 -2.06
C ILE A 157 -1.66 12.31 -3.44
N ASP A 158 -2.66 13.09 -3.83
CA ASP A 158 -3.17 12.97 -5.21
C ASP A 158 -2.26 13.67 -6.22
N ALA A 159 -2.38 13.29 -7.50
CA ALA A 159 -1.60 13.87 -8.59
C ALA A 159 -1.78 15.38 -8.68
N TRP A 160 -3.00 15.90 -8.50
CA TRP A 160 -3.25 17.34 -8.60
C TRP A 160 -2.49 18.11 -7.51
N SER A 161 -2.58 17.66 -6.26
CA SER A 161 -1.86 18.27 -5.14
C SER A 161 -0.35 18.20 -5.32
N LEU A 162 0.18 17.07 -5.81
CA LEU A 162 1.62 16.91 -6.05
C LEU A 162 2.15 17.88 -7.12
N ASN A 163 1.42 18.04 -8.23
CA ASN A 163 1.77 19.03 -9.26
C ASN A 163 1.66 20.45 -8.68
N TYR A 164 0.60 20.74 -7.92
CA TYR A 164 0.37 22.07 -7.34
C TYR A 164 1.48 22.50 -6.37
N ILE A 165 1.94 21.62 -5.47
CA ILE A 165 3.04 21.97 -4.54
C ILE A 165 4.38 22.16 -5.27
N HIS A 166 4.60 21.45 -6.38
CA HIS A 166 5.79 21.63 -7.20
C HIS A 166 5.72 22.96 -7.97
N ASP A 167 4.68 23.14 -8.78
CA ASP A 167 4.55 24.25 -9.72
C ASP A 167 4.38 25.61 -9.03
N ILE A 168 3.68 25.65 -7.89
CA ILE A 168 3.35 26.91 -7.19
C ILE A 168 4.33 27.22 -6.05
N TYR A 169 4.78 26.20 -5.33
CA TYR A 169 5.61 26.38 -4.13
C TYR A 169 7.06 25.95 -4.30
N GLY A 170 7.43 25.33 -5.42
CA GLY A 170 8.80 24.93 -5.71
C GLY A 170 9.28 23.71 -4.92
N VAL A 171 8.37 22.86 -4.42
CA VAL A 171 8.76 21.62 -3.73
C VAL A 171 9.45 20.69 -4.71
N ASN A 172 10.66 20.25 -4.38
CA ASN A 172 11.51 19.42 -5.26
C ASN A 172 11.67 17.98 -4.78
N LEU A 173 11.26 17.67 -3.55
CA LEU A 173 11.20 16.29 -3.04
C LEU A 173 9.91 16.03 -2.28
N HIS A 174 9.28 14.88 -2.54
CA HIS A 174 8.13 14.40 -1.80
C HIS A 174 8.35 12.95 -1.33
N GLU A 175 8.09 12.70 -0.06
CA GLU A 175 8.16 11.37 0.53
C GLU A 175 6.78 10.73 0.59
N LEU A 176 6.66 9.54 0.00
CA LEU A 176 5.50 8.66 0.12
C LEU A 176 5.74 7.54 1.14
N THR A 177 4.66 6.85 1.53
CA THR A 177 4.81 5.60 2.29
C THR A 177 5.49 4.48 1.48
N LYS A 178 5.97 3.47 2.21
CA LYS A 178 6.61 2.24 1.70
C LYS A 178 5.68 1.47 0.76
N GLU A 179 6.25 0.50 0.07
CA GLU A 179 5.41 -0.51 -0.59
C GLU A 179 4.62 -1.28 0.47
N GLN A 180 3.30 -1.17 0.41
CA GLN A 180 2.41 -1.86 1.34
C GLN A 180 1.11 -2.25 0.65
N TYR A 181 0.57 -3.39 1.06
CA TYR A 181 -0.68 -3.94 0.56
C TYR A 181 -1.67 -4.10 1.71
N GLU A 182 -2.77 -3.35 1.69
CA GLU A 182 -3.84 -3.43 2.70
C GLU A 182 -3.30 -3.32 4.15
N THR A 183 -2.38 -2.38 4.36
CA THR A 183 -1.85 -1.96 5.67
C THR A 183 -2.36 -0.56 5.95
N ASP A 184 -2.66 -0.24 7.21
CA ASP A 184 -3.38 0.98 7.59
C ASP A 184 -4.68 1.14 6.77
N SER A 185 -4.99 2.36 6.36
CA SER A 185 -6.13 2.70 5.51
C SER A 185 -5.73 2.99 4.06
N TYR A 186 -4.53 2.59 3.61
CA TYR A 186 -4.06 2.91 2.25
C TYR A 186 -3.09 1.88 1.67
N THR A 187 -3.23 1.62 0.38
CA THR A 187 -2.41 0.67 -0.38
C THR A 187 -1.61 1.40 -1.45
N LEU A 188 -0.28 1.26 -1.43
CA LEU A 188 0.62 1.75 -2.48
C LEU A 188 1.46 0.59 -2.99
N TYR A 189 0.90 -0.15 -3.95
CA TYR A 189 1.39 -1.46 -4.35
C TYR A 189 1.66 -1.53 -5.85
N GLY A 190 2.91 -1.77 -6.24
CA GLY A 190 3.25 -1.83 -7.66
C GLY A 190 4.26 -0.81 -8.15
N GLY A 191 4.59 0.22 -7.36
CA GLY A 191 5.54 1.26 -7.74
C GLY A 191 7.01 0.87 -7.53
N MET A 192 7.90 1.85 -7.69
CA MET A 192 9.31 1.74 -7.33
C MET A 192 9.47 1.88 -5.81
N PHE A 193 10.42 1.17 -5.20
CA PHE A 193 10.74 1.23 -3.78
C PHE A 193 12.25 1.09 -3.57
N ASN A 194 12.78 1.58 -2.44
CA ASN A 194 14.23 1.72 -2.19
C ASN A 194 15.00 2.43 -3.32
N LEU A 195 14.30 3.22 -4.14
CA LEU A 195 14.82 3.90 -5.32
C LEU A 195 14.07 5.23 -5.48
N PRO A 196 14.76 6.37 -5.58
CA PRO A 196 14.15 7.64 -5.92
C PRO A 196 13.77 7.70 -7.40
N TYR A 197 12.69 8.40 -7.73
CA TYR A 197 12.21 8.54 -9.11
C TYR A 197 11.42 9.84 -9.32
N TYR A 198 11.36 10.30 -10.56
CA TYR A 198 10.40 11.34 -10.97
C TYR A 198 9.04 10.69 -11.26
N PRO A 199 7.94 11.14 -10.67
CA PRO A 199 6.63 10.55 -10.91
C PRO A 199 6.03 11.02 -12.23
N SER A 200 4.99 10.31 -12.66
CA SER A 200 4.07 10.79 -13.68
C SER A 200 3.30 11.99 -13.16
N LYS A 201 3.07 13.00 -14.01
CA LYS A 201 2.14 14.11 -13.76
C LYS A 201 0.73 13.64 -13.47
N ASN A 202 0.37 12.44 -13.93
CA ASN A 202 -0.96 11.87 -13.77
C ASN A 202 -1.07 10.89 -12.62
N HIS A 203 0.04 10.36 -12.07
CA HIS A 203 -0.03 9.36 -11.01
C HIS A 203 1.25 9.32 -10.14
N PRO A 204 1.22 9.70 -8.85
CA PRO A 204 2.42 9.82 -8.01
C PRO A 204 3.19 8.51 -7.80
N LEU A 205 2.51 7.35 -7.76
CA LEU A 205 3.18 6.04 -7.62
C LEU A 205 3.92 5.56 -8.89
N LEU A 206 3.57 6.08 -10.06
CA LEU A 206 4.12 5.62 -11.34
C LEU A 206 5.30 6.49 -11.75
N PRO A 207 6.40 5.91 -12.26
CA PRO A 207 7.49 6.71 -12.81
C PRO A 207 7.03 7.43 -14.10
N GLY A 208 7.35 8.72 -14.18
CA GLY A 208 7.06 9.57 -15.34
C GLY A 208 8.24 9.63 -16.30
N TYR A 209 7.95 9.85 -17.58
CA TYR A 209 8.96 9.96 -18.64
C TYR A 209 8.58 11.04 -19.65
N ASP A 210 9.58 11.63 -20.28
CA ASP A 210 9.40 12.62 -21.34
C ASP A 210 8.44 13.75 -20.88
N GLU A 211 7.35 14.01 -21.60
CA GLU A 211 6.38 15.06 -21.27
C GLU A 211 5.51 14.74 -20.05
N ASP A 212 5.35 13.46 -19.71
CA ASP A 212 4.56 12.99 -18.55
C ASP A 212 5.36 13.04 -17.24
N LYS A 213 6.67 13.29 -17.30
CA LYS A 213 7.51 13.42 -16.10
C LYS A 213 7.21 14.73 -15.35
N LEU A 214 6.96 14.63 -14.05
CA LEU A 214 6.94 15.76 -13.12
C LEU A 214 8.33 15.89 -12.46
N ASP A 215 8.92 17.10 -12.47
CA ASP A 215 10.28 17.35 -11.99
C ASP A 215 10.42 17.45 -10.46
N ILE A 216 9.58 16.71 -9.73
CA ILE A 216 9.68 16.48 -8.29
C ILE A 216 10.21 15.07 -8.03
N ILE A 217 11.10 14.91 -7.05
CA ILE A 217 11.68 13.60 -6.72
C ILE A 217 10.79 12.91 -5.69
N ILE A 218 10.30 11.71 -6.01
CA ILE A 218 9.66 10.82 -5.05
C ILE A 218 10.68 9.94 -4.38
N VAL A 219 10.66 9.92 -3.05
CA VAL A 219 11.31 8.93 -2.19
C VAL A 219 10.25 8.19 -1.39
N ARG A 220 10.57 7.00 -0.86
CA ARG A 220 9.61 6.20 -0.08
C ARG A 220 10.19 5.82 1.26
N GLN A 221 9.45 6.13 2.32
CA GLN A 221 9.78 5.70 3.66
C GLN A 221 9.28 4.28 3.90
N THR A 222 10.10 3.30 4.27
CA THR A 222 11.53 3.32 4.64
C THR A 222 12.25 2.21 3.85
N ILE A 223 13.48 1.84 4.21
CA ILE A 223 14.16 0.69 3.61
C ILE A 223 13.26 -0.55 3.75
N SER A 224 12.82 -1.08 2.62
CA SER A 224 11.95 -2.25 2.55
C SER A 224 12.77 -3.49 2.21
N ASP A 225 12.50 -4.62 2.87
CA ASP A 225 13.13 -5.90 2.56
C ASP A 225 12.73 -6.34 1.14
N ILE A 226 13.71 -6.40 0.24
CA ILE A 226 13.47 -6.65 -1.19
C ILE A 226 12.89 -8.05 -1.47
N LEU A 227 12.97 -8.97 -0.50
CA LEU A 227 12.38 -10.30 -0.61
C LEU A 227 11.06 -10.42 0.16
N LYS A 228 11.05 -10.02 1.44
CA LYS A 228 9.97 -10.34 2.39
C LYS A 228 8.82 -9.32 2.40
N ASN A 229 9.04 -8.09 1.97
CA ASN A 229 8.00 -7.05 2.03
C ASN A 229 6.87 -7.27 0.99
N TYR A 230 7.17 -7.96 -0.11
CA TYR A 230 6.23 -8.13 -1.22
C TYR A 230 4.94 -8.83 -0.85
N GLY A 231 3.80 -8.16 -1.12
CA GLY A 231 2.46 -8.68 -0.87
C GLY A 231 2.16 -8.89 0.62
N SER A 232 3.06 -8.47 1.50
CA SER A 232 2.84 -8.52 2.94
C SER A 232 1.75 -7.51 3.31
N SER A 233 0.78 -7.98 4.09
CA SER A 233 -0.16 -7.09 4.79
C SER A 233 0.24 -6.85 6.25
N LYS A 234 1.49 -7.19 6.57
CA LYS A 234 2.14 -6.87 7.83
C LYS A 234 3.30 -5.94 7.52
N ALA A 235 3.40 -4.86 8.28
CA ALA A 235 4.44 -3.85 8.10
C ALA A 235 5.85 -4.32 8.53
N TYR A 236 6.02 -5.56 9.00
CA TYR A 236 7.22 -6.06 9.68
C TYR A 236 8.54 -6.01 8.91
N PHE A 237 8.52 -5.91 7.58
CA PHE A 237 9.70 -6.15 6.75
C PHE A 237 10.32 -4.86 6.21
N THR A 238 10.59 -3.94 7.15
CA THR A 238 11.11 -2.59 6.87
C THR A 238 12.15 -2.19 7.93
N SER A 239 12.85 -1.08 7.72
CA SER A 239 13.76 -0.49 8.72
C SER A 239 13.09 0.36 9.80
N GLN A 240 11.75 0.51 9.82
CA GLN A 240 11.11 1.37 10.81
C GLN A 240 11.06 0.64 12.17
N PRO A 241 11.56 1.20 13.29
CA PRO A 241 11.60 0.50 14.57
C PRO A 241 10.26 -0.12 15.00
N ASN A 242 9.15 0.62 14.90
CA ASN A 242 7.80 0.15 15.26
C ASN A 242 7.29 -0.98 14.35
N ASP A 243 7.85 -1.16 13.16
CA ASP A 243 7.49 -2.23 12.24
C ASP A 243 8.17 -3.54 12.64
N TYR A 244 9.49 -3.63 12.48
CA TYR A 244 10.18 -4.91 12.61
C TYR A 244 10.31 -5.34 14.06
N LEU A 245 10.34 -4.44 15.06
CA LEU A 245 10.33 -4.85 16.47
C LEU A 245 8.98 -5.46 16.89
N SER A 246 7.89 -5.11 16.19
CA SER A 246 6.59 -5.73 16.38
C SER A 246 6.49 -7.15 15.81
N ASN A 247 7.53 -7.61 15.09
CA ASN A 247 7.61 -8.98 14.61
C ASN A 247 8.14 -9.89 15.74
N PRO A 248 7.36 -10.88 16.21
CA PRO A 248 7.81 -11.79 17.27
C PRO A 248 9.01 -12.67 16.86
N LYS A 249 9.36 -12.68 15.57
CA LYS A 249 10.50 -13.40 15.00
C LYS A 249 11.58 -12.45 14.45
N ALA A 250 11.58 -11.19 14.88
CA ALA A 250 12.57 -10.22 14.46
C ALA A 250 13.98 -10.68 14.83
N GLU A 251 14.89 -10.58 13.88
CA GLU A 251 16.31 -10.85 14.14
C GLU A 251 16.95 -9.64 14.79
N LYS A 252 17.83 -9.84 15.78
CA LYS A 252 18.46 -8.73 16.53
C LYS A 252 19.23 -7.75 15.65
N ASN A 253 19.79 -8.21 14.54
CA ASN A 253 20.59 -7.42 13.59
C ASN A 253 19.84 -7.16 12.27
N TYR A 254 18.50 -7.19 12.29
CA TYR A 254 17.69 -7.08 11.08
C TYR A 254 17.94 -5.77 10.33
N PHE A 255 18.00 -4.65 11.05
CA PHE A 255 18.30 -3.34 10.46
C PHE A 255 19.64 -3.33 9.71
N GLU A 256 20.71 -3.85 10.31
CA GLU A 256 22.03 -3.89 9.69
C GLU A 256 22.07 -4.81 8.46
N LYS A 257 21.24 -5.85 8.43
CA LYS A 257 21.08 -6.68 7.23
C LYS A 257 20.44 -5.88 6.10
N LEU A 258 19.37 -5.14 6.36
CA LEU A 258 18.74 -4.26 5.36
C LEU A 258 19.72 -3.22 4.83
N VAL A 259 20.47 -2.54 5.70
CA VAL A 259 21.49 -1.56 5.29
C VAL A 259 22.58 -2.23 4.44
N LYS A 260 23.08 -3.41 4.84
CA LYS A 260 24.06 -4.17 4.04
C LYS A 260 23.52 -4.60 2.68
N GLU A 261 22.22 -4.87 2.57
CA GLU A 261 21.58 -5.15 1.28
C GLU A 261 21.57 -3.91 0.40
N ILE A 262 21.19 -2.74 0.93
CA ILE A 262 21.23 -1.46 0.20
C ILE A 262 22.65 -1.11 -0.25
N VAL A 263 23.66 -1.28 0.62
CA VAL A 263 25.06 -0.97 0.31
C VAL A 263 25.62 -1.79 -0.85
N LYS A 264 25.05 -2.98 -1.11
CA LYS A 264 25.47 -3.85 -2.21
C LYS A 264 24.80 -3.52 -3.55
N GLN A 265 23.80 -2.66 -3.57
CA GLN A 265 23.08 -2.30 -4.79
C GLN A 265 23.89 -1.27 -5.59
N ASN A 266 23.84 -1.36 -6.92
CA ASN A 266 24.50 -0.39 -7.81
C ASN A 266 23.95 1.05 -7.65
N ASP A 267 22.64 1.17 -7.45
CA ASP A 267 21.95 2.43 -7.18
C ASP A 267 21.39 2.44 -5.75
N GLY A 268 22.20 1.97 -4.79
CA GLY A 268 21.80 1.83 -3.38
C GLY A 268 21.25 3.12 -2.80
N PHE A 269 19.98 3.09 -2.40
CA PHE A 269 19.32 4.19 -1.72
C PHE A 269 18.57 3.70 -0.49
N GLY A 270 18.76 4.38 0.64
CA GLY A 270 18.03 4.11 1.88
C GLY A 270 17.44 5.37 2.47
N LEU A 271 16.17 5.33 2.85
CA LEU A 271 15.54 6.39 3.66
C LEU A 271 15.18 5.79 5.01
N ILE A 272 15.68 6.39 6.08
CA ILE A 272 15.25 6.08 7.44
C ILE A 272 14.56 7.30 8.06
N GLY A 273 13.68 7.04 9.01
CA GLY A 273 12.86 8.07 9.64
C GLY A 273 12.11 7.50 10.83
N PHE A 274 11.70 8.39 11.73
CA PHE A 274 10.87 8.04 12.86
C PHE A 274 9.79 9.10 13.07
N GLU A 275 8.56 8.66 13.35
CA GLU A 275 7.47 9.56 13.72
C GLU A 275 7.55 9.83 15.23
N ASN A 276 7.52 11.10 15.64
CA ASN A 276 7.54 11.47 17.05
C ASN A 276 6.26 11.11 17.83
N SER A 277 5.29 10.52 17.16
CA SER A 277 4.01 10.06 17.70
C SER A 277 4.06 8.64 18.26
N PHE A 278 5.12 7.88 17.95
CA PHE A 278 5.39 6.58 18.55
C PHE A 278 6.06 6.71 19.92
N SER A 279 5.88 5.68 20.76
CA SER A 279 6.48 5.59 22.09
C SER A 279 8.01 5.66 22.03
N TRP A 280 8.58 6.73 22.58
CA TRP A 280 10.02 6.90 22.66
C TRP A 280 10.68 5.89 23.60
N ASP A 281 9.98 5.51 24.67
CA ASP A 281 10.47 4.50 25.62
C ASP A 281 10.60 3.11 24.96
N ASP A 282 9.65 2.75 24.10
CA ASP A 282 9.65 1.45 23.42
C ASP A 282 10.66 1.38 22.27
N TYR A 283 10.83 2.47 21.51
CA TYR A 283 11.53 2.45 20.23
C TYR A 283 12.76 3.36 20.14
N GLY A 284 12.89 4.36 21.01
CA GLY A 284 13.95 5.38 20.92
C GLY A 284 15.35 4.81 21.04
N LYS A 285 15.54 3.80 21.91
CA LYS A 285 16.82 3.08 22.01
C LYS A 285 17.24 2.45 20.69
N GLU A 286 16.30 1.85 19.97
CA GLU A 286 16.57 1.24 18.68
C GLU A 286 16.85 2.31 17.62
N TYR A 287 16.08 3.39 17.59
CA TYR A 287 16.31 4.47 16.64
C TYR A 287 17.70 5.11 16.82
N MET A 288 18.12 5.38 18.05
CA MET A 288 19.48 5.87 18.32
C MET A 288 20.56 4.87 17.90
N ARG A 289 20.30 3.56 18.02
CA ARG A 289 21.20 2.51 17.54
C ARG A 289 21.32 2.53 16.00
N GLN A 290 20.21 2.75 15.29
CA GLN A 290 20.21 2.89 13.84
C GLN A 290 21.04 4.08 13.38
N LEU A 291 20.85 5.26 14.00
CA LEU A 291 21.60 6.49 13.68
C LEU A 291 23.10 6.31 13.92
N ASN A 292 23.49 5.72 15.05
CA ASN A 292 24.89 5.43 15.36
C ASN A 292 25.51 4.45 14.35
N TYR A 293 24.76 3.44 13.90
CA TYR A 293 25.25 2.50 12.89
C TYR A 293 25.48 3.18 11.53
N LEU A 294 24.56 4.04 11.09
CA LEU A 294 24.74 4.79 9.84
C LEU A 294 25.88 5.81 9.95
N LYS A 295 26.03 6.47 11.10
CA LYS A 295 27.17 7.36 11.38
C LYS A 295 28.50 6.63 11.22
N ASP A 296 28.66 5.46 11.84
CA ASP A 296 29.86 4.63 11.74
C ASP A 296 30.16 4.21 10.28
N LEU A 297 29.13 3.86 9.51
CA LEU A 297 29.30 3.56 8.08
C LEU A 297 29.71 4.78 7.25
N ARG A 298 29.18 5.96 7.56
CA ARG A 298 29.55 7.22 6.90
C ARG A 298 31.00 7.59 7.21
N GLU A 299 31.42 7.50 8.47
CA GLU A 299 32.80 7.79 8.90
C GLU A 299 33.82 6.82 8.26
N LYS A 300 33.37 5.61 7.90
CA LYS A 300 34.16 4.60 7.17
C LYS A 300 34.04 4.72 5.65
N GLU A 301 33.43 5.79 5.13
CA GLU A 301 33.23 6.06 3.70
C GLU A 301 32.55 4.87 2.99
N LYS A 302 31.58 4.23 3.67
CA LYS A 302 30.79 3.12 3.11
C LYS A 302 29.46 3.57 2.52
N ILE A 303 28.95 4.70 3.00
CA ILE A 303 27.70 5.31 2.56
C ILE A 303 27.84 6.83 2.59
N ALA A 304 27.07 7.50 1.74
CA ALA A 304 26.83 8.92 1.85
C ALA A 304 25.50 9.15 2.59
N ILE A 305 25.49 10.01 3.62
CA ILE A 305 24.26 10.51 4.23
C ILE A 305 24.19 11.99 3.87
N LEU A 306 23.18 12.38 3.07
CA LEU A 306 23.13 13.69 2.44
C LEU A 306 22.04 14.58 3.05
N PRO A 307 22.27 15.91 3.12
CA PRO A 307 21.19 16.87 3.20
C PRO A 307 20.24 16.71 2.01
N ILE A 308 18.96 16.98 2.23
CA ILE A 308 17.88 16.91 1.23
C ILE A 308 18.19 17.80 0.03
N SER A 309 18.55 19.06 0.28
CA SER A 309 18.96 20.02 -0.76
C SER A 309 20.10 19.48 -1.64
N LYS A 310 21.13 18.88 -1.03
CA LYS A 310 22.27 18.31 -1.76
C LYS A 310 21.88 17.07 -2.55
N PHE A 311 21.01 16.23 -1.99
CA PHE A 311 20.49 15.07 -2.68
C PHE A 311 19.68 15.46 -3.93
N ILE A 312 18.81 16.46 -3.82
CA ILE A 312 18.02 16.99 -4.95
C ILE A 312 18.96 17.45 -6.07
N GLU A 313 19.94 18.30 -5.75
CA GLU A 313 20.92 18.81 -6.70
C GLU A 313 21.65 17.67 -7.45
N ILE A 314 22.16 16.68 -6.70
CA ILE A 314 22.88 15.53 -7.27
C ILE A 314 21.95 14.68 -8.14
N PHE A 315 20.74 14.40 -7.67
CA PHE A 315 19.79 13.55 -8.39
C PHE A 315 19.35 14.21 -9.70
N GLN A 316 19.02 15.50 -9.68
CA GLN A 316 18.65 16.28 -10.85
C GLN A 316 19.80 16.41 -11.85
N PHE A 317 21.02 16.66 -11.37
CA PHE A 317 22.19 16.71 -12.23
C PHE A 317 22.49 15.37 -12.92
N GLN A 318 22.31 14.25 -12.21
CA GLN A 318 22.62 12.92 -12.73
C GLN A 318 21.52 12.33 -13.60
N ASN A 319 20.26 12.72 -13.39
CA ASN A 319 19.10 12.09 -14.02
C ASN A 319 18.20 13.16 -14.64
N SER A 320 18.26 13.30 -15.96
CA SER A 320 17.27 14.08 -16.73
C SER A 320 15.95 13.32 -16.93
N GLN A 321 15.99 12.00 -16.83
CA GLN A 321 14.86 11.08 -16.94
C GLN A 321 15.06 9.95 -15.94
N ASN A 322 14.00 9.20 -15.62
CA ASN A 322 14.14 7.97 -14.86
C ASN A 322 14.91 6.93 -15.69
N PRO A 323 16.04 6.39 -15.23
CA PRO A 323 16.67 5.27 -15.89
C PRO A 323 16.05 3.94 -15.43
N SER A 324 16.29 2.87 -16.18
CA SER A 324 16.01 1.53 -15.68
C SER A 324 16.90 1.21 -14.47
N ARG A 325 16.32 0.59 -13.45
CA ARG A 325 17.00 0.26 -12.18
C ARG A 325 16.81 -1.20 -11.80
N THR A 326 17.74 -1.73 -11.03
CA THR A 326 17.65 -3.07 -10.44
C THR A 326 17.83 -3.03 -8.94
N LEU A 327 17.20 -3.99 -8.25
CA LEU A 327 17.51 -4.34 -6.87
C LEU A 327 17.67 -5.85 -6.80
N GLU A 328 18.79 -6.33 -6.26
CA GLU A 328 19.09 -7.76 -6.29
C GLU A 328 19.86 -8.27 -5.07
N ASN A 329 19.66 -9.55 -4.79
CA ASN A 329 20.52 -10.36 -3.94
C ASN A 329 20.53 -11.81 -4.46
N ASN A 330 21.13 -12.73 -3.71
CA ASN A 330 21.26 -14.13 -4.13
C ASN A 330 19.92 -14.89 -4.34
N SER A 331 18.79 -14.30 -3.93
CA SER A 331 17.48 -14.94 -3.91
C SER A 331 16.40 -14.16 -4.66
N VAL A 332 16.63 -12.89 -5.01
CA VAL A 332 15.65 -12.06 -5.72
C VAL A 332 16.35 -11.07 -6.64
N PHE A 333 15.73 -10.85 -7.80
CA PHE A 333 16.07 -9.82 -8.77
C PHE A 333 14.83 -9.01 -9.10
N TRP A 334 14.89 -7.69 -8.91
CA TRP A 334 13.89 -6.73 -9.33
C TRP A 334 14.41 -5.91 -10.49
N TYR A 335 13.53 -5.64 -11.44
CA TYR A 335 13.78 -4.71 -12.54
C TYR A 335 12.65 -3.69 -12.62
N PHE A 336 13.01 -2.41 -12.63
CA PHE A 336 12.10 -1.29 -12.83
C PHE A 336 12.47 -0.61 -14.15
N SER A 337 11.55 -0.63 -15.10
CA SER A 337 11.74 -0.14 -16.47
C SER A 337 10.87 1.08 -16.76
N LYS A 338 10.92 1.56 -18.00
CA LYS A 338 10.00 2.59 -18.50
C LYS A 338 8.54 2.14 -18.53
N THR A 339 8.28 0.89 -18.86
CA THR A 339 6.91 0.42 -19.13
C THR A 339 6.44 -0.67 -18.18
N TYR A 340 7.31 -1.23 -17.35
CA TYR A 340 6.96 -2.32 -16.45
C TYR A 340 7.88 -2.42 -15.25
N ARG A 341 7.43 -3.14 -14.22
CA ARG A 341 8.31 -3.77 -13.24
C ARG A 341 8.19 -5.28 -13.29
N ALA A 342 9.29 -5.94 -12.96
CA ALA A 342 9.34 -7.40 -12.91
C ALA A 342 10.13 -7.86 -11.69
N ARG A 343 9.75 -9.02 -11.16
CA ARG A 343 10.50 -9.71 -10.11
C ARG A 343 10.75 -11.16 -10.46
N VAL A 344 12.00 -11.58 -10.30
CA VAL A 344 12.39 -12.98 -10.36
C VAL A 344 12.88 -13.42 -8.98
N ILE A 345 12.30 -14.49 -8.45
CA ILE A 345 12.71 -15.06 -7.15
C ILE A 345 13.25 -16.47 -7.31
N LYS A 346 14.20 -16.82 -6.46
CA LYS A 346 14.71 -18.17 -6.32
C LYS A 346 13.81 -18.94 -5.36
N LYS A 347 13.16 -20.00 -5.85
CA LYS A 347 12.47 -20.99 -5.02
C LYS A 347 13.16 -22.34 -5.23
N GLU A 348 13.76 -22.86 -4.16
CA GLU A 348 14.56 -24.09 -4.21
C GLU A 348 15.66 -23.97 -5.31
N ASP A 349 15.61 -24.82 -6.34
CA ASP A 349 16.55 -24.81 -7.47
C ASP A 349 16.06 -24.02 -8.69
N HIS A 350 14.85 -23.43 -8.64
CA HIS A 350 14.21 -22.79 -9.78
C HIS A 350 14.11 -21.27 -9.60
N TRP A 351 14.18 -20.54 -10.72
CA TRP A 351 13.89 -19.12 -10.76
C TRP A 351 12.49 -18.90 -11.32
N ILE A 352 11.74 -18.00 -10.70
CA ILE A 352 10.35 -17.76 -11.09
C ILE A 352 10.15 -16.27 -11.26
N LEU A 353 9.76 -15.84 -12.47
CA LEU A 353 9.19 -14.52 -12.70
C LEU A 353 7.79 -14.52 -12.08
N ASP A 354 7.66 -13.85 -10.94
CA ASP A 354 6.50 -13.99 -10.04
C ASP A 354 5.80 -12.65 -9.72
N ASP A 355 6.36 -11.53 -10.17
CA ASP A 355 5.68 -10.23 -10.33
C ASP A 355 5.97 -9.70 -11.73
N LEU A 356 4.92 -9.24 -12.42
CA LEU A 356 5.03 -8.52 -13.68
C LEU A 356 3.87 -7.51 -13.76
N ARG A 357 4.21 -6.23 -13.68
CA ARG A 357 3.26 -5.11 -13.68
C ARG A 357 3.59 -4.10 -14.74
N ILE A 358 2.55 -3.42 -15.22
CA ILE A 358 2.65 -2.51 -16.35
C ILE A 358 2.50 -1.08 -15.83
N TYR A 359 3.50 -0.25 -16.11
CA TYR A 359 3.41 1.20 -15.97
C TYR A 359 2.64 1.76 -17.16
N ALA A 360 1.33 1.51 -17.15
CA ALA A 360 0.42 2.08 -18.12
C ALA A 360 0.27 3.59 -17.86
N ASN A 361 -0.20 4.33 -18.87
CA ASN A 361 -0.65 5.70 -18.65
C ASN A 361 -1.96 5.64 -17.86
N LEU A 362 -1.87 5.74 -16.53
CA LEU A 362 -3.01 5.69 -15.63
C LEU A 362 -3.22 7.06 -15.02
N ASN A 363 -4.47 7.48 -14.97
CA ASN A 363 -4.84 8.60 -14.12
C ASN A 363 -4.90 8.12 -12.68
N ASP A 364 -4.37 8.93 -11.77
CA ASP A 364 -4.62 8.78 -10.34
C ASP A 364 -6.13 8.84 -10.07
N PRO A 365 -6.71 7.81 -9.43
CA PRO A 365 -8.14 7.76 -9.07
C PRO A 365 -8.59 8.94 -8.19
N TYR A 366 -7.66 9.63 -7.52
CA TYR A 366 -7.94 10.74 -6.62
C TYR A 366 -7.62 12.12 -7.21
N LYS A 367 -7.11 12.18 -8.45
CA LYS A 367 -6.69 13.44 -9.09
C LYS A 367 -7.83 14.46 -9.12
N GLU A 368 -8.99 14.05 -9.64
CA GLU A 368 -10.17 14.91 -9.78
C GLU A 368 -11.17 14.70 -8.64
N ASN A 369 -11.37 13.45 -8.24
CA ASN A 369 -12.44 13.08 -7.32
C ASN A 369 -11.88 12.65 -5.96
N PRO A 370 -12.41 13.16 -4.84
CA PRO A 370 -11.93 12.77 -3.53
C PRO A 370 -12.14 11.28 -3.23
N ALA A 371 -11.28 10.73 -2.37
CA ALA A 371 -11.54 9.48 -1.68
C ALA A 371 -12.81 9.64 -0.83
N ARG A 372 -13.80 8.76 -1.06
CA ARG A 372 -15.06 8.76 -0.29
C ARG A 372 -15.06 7.69 0.80
N LEU A 373 -14.19 6.69 0.66
CA LEU A 373 -14.07 5.57 1.57
C LEU A 373 -12.89 5.80 2.50
N ASP A 374 -12.92 5.13 3.66
CA ASP A 374 -11.82 5.22 4.62
C ASP A 374 -10.52 4.70 4.02
N PHE A 375 -10.60 3.81 3.03
CA PHE A 375 -9.46 3.15 2.43
C PHE A 375 -9.20 3.65 1.02
N ALA A 376 -7.91 3.88 0.72
CA ALA A 376 -7.45 4.34 -0.59
C ALA A 376 -6.46 3.36 -1.22
N TYR A 377 -6.42 3.31 -2.55
CA TYR A 377 -5.66 2.33 -3.31
C TYR A 377 -4.94 2.95 -4.50
N TRP A 378 -3.66 2.65 -4.58
CA TRP A 378 -2.89 2.68 -5.80
C TRP A 378 -2.31 1.30 -6.02
N ILE A 379 -2.92 0.54 -6.92
CA ILE A 379 -2.41 -0.77 -7.33
C ILE A 379 -2.02 -0.69 -8.81
N VAL A 380 -0.73 -0.84 -9.10
CA VAL A 380 -0.26 -0.87 -10.49
C VAL A 380 -0.78 -2.15 -11.16
N PRO A 381 -1.35 -2.05 -12.38
CA PRO A 381 -1.91 -3.18 -13.11
C PRO A 381 -0.91 -4.31 -13.29
N TYR A 382 -1.33 -5.53 -12.94
CA TYR A 382 -0.49 -6.71 -12.98
C TYR A 382 -1.06 -7.81 -13.86
N ILE A 383 -0.14 -8.58 -14.46
CA ILE A 383 -0.45 -9.83 -15.16
C ILE A 383 0.11 -11.05 -14.40
N LEU A 384 1.16 -10.83 -13.61
CA LEU A 384 1.67 -11.78 -12.63
C LEU A 384 1.76 -11.08 -11.27
N ASP A 385 1.13 -11.65 -10.26
CA ASP A 385 1.29 -11.28 -8.86
C ASP A 385 1.14 -12.54 -8.00
N ASN A 386 2.27 -13.21 -7.77
CA ASN A 386 2.30 -14.48 -7.05
C ASN A 386 1.89 -14.34 -5.57
N SER A 387 1.84 -13.13 -5.01
CA SER A 387 1.31 -12.93 -3.65
C SER A 387 -0.22 -13.03 -3.61
N GLN A 388 -0.88 -12.67 -4.71
CA GLN A 388 -2.33 -12.63 -4.83
C GLN A 388 -2.91 -13.90 -5.45
N PHE A 389 -2.23 -14.47 -6.44
CA PHE A 389 -2.61 -15.72 -7.10
C PHE A 389 -1.34 -16.46 -7.51
N ASN A 390 -1.07 -17.62 -6.91
CA ASN A 390 0.17 -18.39 -7.02
C ASN A 390 0.43 -18.91 -8.46
N PHE A 391 0.82 -18.02 -9.35
CA PHE A 391 1.04 -18.23 -10.77
C PHE A 391 2.19 -17.34 -11.25
N GLY A 392 3.09 -17.90 -12.05
CA GLY A 392 4.28 -17.22 -12.55
C GLY A 392 4.86 -17.93 -13.76
N ILE A 393 6.01 -17.45 -14.22
CA ILE A 393 6.79 -18.08 -15.29
C ILE A 393 8.05 -18.70 -14.67
N SER A 394 8.13 -20.03 -14.74
CA SER A 394 9.29 -20.80 -14.36
C SER A 394 10.40 -20.67 -15.41
N LEU A 395 11.58 -20.33 -14.93
CA LEU A 395 12.84 -20.26 -15.65
C LEU A 395 13.68 -21.41 -15.08
N ASP A 396 13.90 -22.47 -15.85
CA ASP A 396 14.51 -23.75 -15.43
C ASP A 396 15.81 -23.60 -14.58
N LYS A 397 16.24 -24.69 -13.92
CA LYS A 397 17.31 -24.69 -12.90
C LYS A 397 18.61 -24.07 -13.44
N THR A 398 19.14 -23.05 -12.73
CA THR A 398 20.47 -22.38 -12.81
C THR A 398 20.59 -20.99 -13.50
N ASN A 399 21.26 -20.07 -12.79
CA ASN A 399 21.65 -18.66 -13.00
C ASN A 399 20.89 -17.77 -14.02
N ILE A 400 20.30 -16.67 -13.52
CA ILE A 400 19.61 -15.61 -14.29
C ILE A 400 20.55 -14.93 -15.30
N ASP A 401 21.81 -14.67 -14.90
CA ASP A 401 22.73 -13.69 -15.52
C ASP A 401 23.15 -13.90 -16.98
N THR A 402 22.82 -15.03 -17.62
CA THR A 402 23.34 -15.31 -18.98
C THR A 402 22.27 -15.49 -20.06
N LYS A 403 20.99 -15.61 -19.68
CA LYS A 403 19.94 -16.09 -20.61
C LYS A 403 18.56 -15.47 -20.41
N VAL A 404 18.43 -14.52 -19.47
CA VAL A 404 17.27 -13.64 -19.35
C VAL A 404 17.76 -12.21 -19.41
N HIS A 405 17.22 -11.42 -20.33
CA HIS A 405 17.58 -10.01 -20.49
C HIS A 405 16.35 -9.13 -20.27
N PHE A 406 16.48 -8.14 -19.39
CA PHE A 406 15.43 -7.18 -19.08
C PHE A 406 15.76 -5.86 -19.80
N GLY A 407 14.96 -5.53 -20.81
CA GLY A 407 15.05 -4.29 -21.55
C GLY A 407 13.97 -3.29 -21.13
N PRO A 408 14.03 -2.03 -21.60
CA PRO A 408 13.06 -1.01 -21.21
C PRO A 408 11.60 -1.31 -21.61
N HIS A 409 11.38 -2.19 -22.60
CA HIS A 409 10.06 -2.52 -23.16
C HIS A 409 9.75 -4.02 -23.23
N SER A 410 10.74 -4.89 -23.01
CA SER A 410 10.57 -6.33 -23.16
C SER A 410 11.53 -7.15 -22.28
N ILE A 411 11.14 -8.40 -22.00
CA ILE A 411 11.96 -9.39 -21.32
C ILE A 411 12.29 -10.50 -22.33
N THR A 412 13.56 -10.73 -22.61
CA THR A 412 13.99 -11.82 -23.50
C THR A 412 14.42 -13.02 -22.70
N ILE A 413 13.85 -14.20 -22.99
CA ILE A 413 14.16 -15.47 -22.33
C ILE A 413 14.66 -16.46 -23.38
N ALA A 414 15.87 -16.99 -23.23
CA ALA A 414 16.39 -17.98 -24.17
C ALA A 414 15.54 -19.27 -24.18
N LYS A 415 15.29 -19.86 -25.36
CA LYS A 415 14.55 -21.13 -25.48
C LYS A 415 15.21 -22.29 -24.75
N SER A 416 16.54 -22.27 -24.65
CA SER A 416 17.32 -23.25 -23.87
C SER A 416 16.99 -23.28 -22.37
N ARG A 417 16.18 -22.33 -21.87
CA ARG A 417 15.64 -22.30 -20.50
C ARG A 417 14.29 -23.01 -20.35
N ASN A 418 13.74 -23.58 -21.42
CA ASN A 418 12.45 -24.27 -21.41
C ASN A 418 11.36 -23.50 -20.62
N PRO A 419 11.12 -22.20 -20.90
CA PRO A 419 10.22 -21.42 -20.09
C PRO A 419 8.82 -22.02 -20.11
N SER A 420 8.26 -22.11 -18.91
CA SER A 420 6.94 -22.66 -18.65
C SER A 420 6.20 -21.81 -17.64
N PHE A 421 4.88 -21.91 -17.61
CA PHE A 421 4.12 -21.41 -16.47
C PHE A 421 4.32 -22.33 -15.26
N THR A 422 4.16 -21.82 -14.05
CA THR A 422 4.36 -22.60 -12.79
C THR A 422 3.43 -23.81 -12.65
N ASN A 423 2.39 -23.92 -13.48
CA ASN A 423 1.55 -25.11 -13.59
C ASN A 423 2.05 -26.16 -14.61
N GLY A 424 3.26 -25.99 -15.16
CA GLY A 424 3.94 -26.91 -16.07
C GLY A 424 3.69 -26.68 -17.56
N MET A 425 2.87 -25.69 -17.95
CA MET A 425 2.60 -25.43 -19.38
C MET A 425 3.80 -24.76 -20.06
N LEU A 426 4.47 -25.49 -20.95
CA LEU A 426 5.57 -24.98 -21.77
C LEU A 426 5.08 -24.02 -22.85
N PHE A 427 5.82 -22.93 -23.09
CA PHE A 427 5.49 -21.96 -24.15
C PHE A 427 5.48 -22.61 -25.52
N ALA A 428 6.48 -23.45 -25.82
CA ALA A 428 6.58 -24.17 -27.08
C ALA A 428 5.37 -25.09 -27.34
N ASP A 429 4.84 -25.73 -26.29
CA ASP A 429 3.68 -26.62 -26.43
C ASP A 429 2.38 -25.86 -26.66
N LEU A 430 2.21 -24.71 -26.02
CA LEU A 430 1.06 -23.82 -26.25
C LEU A 430 1.03 -23.35 -27.70
N LEU A 431 2.17 -22.91 -28.23
CA LEU A 431 2.32 -22.46 -29.63
C LEU A 431 2.07 -23.59 -30.64
N LYS A 432 2.50 -24.82 -30.33
CA LYS A 432 2.24 -26.00 -31.18
C LYS A 432 0.76 -26.38 -31.18
N LYS A 433 0.11 -26.40 -30.01
CA LYS A 433 -1.29 -26.82 -29.85
C LYS A 433 -2.28 -25.83 -30.46
N ARG A 434 -1.94 -24.54 -30.52
CA ARG A 434 -2.78 -23.46 -31.07
C ARG A 434 -4.21 -23.45 -30.49
N LYS A 435 -4.33 -23.82 -29.21
CA LYS A 435 -5.61 -23.86 -28.50
C LYS A 435 -5.58 -22.88 -27.34
N LYS A 436 -6.59 -22.00 -27.29
CA LYS A 436 -6.80 -21.10 -26.15
C LYS A 436 -6.92 -21.90 -24.85
N VAL A 437 -6.18 -21.48 -23.84
CA VAL A 437 -6.26 -21.99 -22.48
C VAL A 437 -6.84 -20.91 -21.59
N THR A 438 -7.61 -21.31 -20.59
CA THR A 438 -8.21 -20.40 -19.63
C THR A 438 -8.03 -20.95 -18.22
N LEU A 439 -7.42 -20.15 -17.35
CA LEU A 439 -7.13 -20.47 -15.97
C LEU A 439 -8.06 -19.68 -15.06
N SER A 440 -8.56 -20.30 -14.00
CA SER A 440 -9.45 -19.64 -13.03
C SER A 440 -8.76 -19.53 -11.68
N PHE A 441 -8.88 -18.36 -11.05
CA PHE A 441 -8.37 -18.11 -9.71
C PHE A 441 -9.52 -17.63 -8.81
N PRO A 442 -9.50 -17.89 -7.49
CA PRO A 442 -10.65 -17.61 -6.62
C PRO A 442 -11.06 -16.13 -6.54
N ARG A 443 -10.10 -15.19 -6.66
CA ARG A 443 -10.30 -13.74 -6.45
C ARG A 443 -9.96 -12.88 -7.67
N HIS A 444 -9.85 -13.49 -8.85
CA HIS A 444 -9.47 -12.82 -10.09
C HIS A 444 -10.37 -13.27 -11.25
N PRO A 445 -10.45 -12.48 -12.34
CA PRO A 445 -10.96 -12.95 -13.62
C PRO A 445 -10.25 -14.19 -14.09
N LYS A 446 -10.83 -14.79 -15.13
CA LYS A 446 -10.16 -15.86 -15.84
C LYS A 446 -8.93 -15.28 -16.53
N LEU A 447 -7.78 -15.92 -16.36
CA LEU A 447 -6.60 -15.59 -17.14
C LEU A 447 -6.65 -16.40 -18.43
N PHE A 448 -6.59 -15.74 -19.59
CA PHE A 448 -6.53 -16.41 -20.87
C PHE A 448 -5.09 -16.48 -21.40
N LEU A 449 -4.80 -17.55 -22.13
CA LEU A 449 -3.60 -17.73 -22.94
C LEU A 449 -4.08 -18.10 -24.34
N ASN A 450 -3.90 -17.20 -25.30
CA ASN A 450 -4.36 -17.37 -26.68
C ASN A 450 -3.15 -17.52 -27.63
N PRO A 451 -2.71 -18.76 -27.91
CA PRO A 451 -1.62 -19.00 -28.85
C PRO A 451 -2.07 -18.79 -30.30
N THR A 452 -1.37 -17.92 -31.02
CA THR A 452 -1.53 -17.62 -32.45
C THR A 452 -0.29 -18.10 -33.22
N SER A 453 -0.24 -17.91 -34.54
CA SER A 453 0.97 -18.19 -35.32
C SER A 453 2.12 -17.26 -34.91
N GLY A 454 3.04 -17.77 -34.09
CA GLY A 454 4.28 -17.09 -33.70
C GLY A 454 4.22 -16.28 -32.40
N TYR A 455 3.10 -16.26 -31.67
CA TYR A 455 3.05 -15.63 -30.34
C TYR A 455 1.93 -16.19 -29.45
N ILE A 456 2.03 -15.98 -28.15
CA ILE A 456 0.96 -16.21 -27.17
C ILE A 456 0.50 -14.84 -26.66
N GLU A 457 -0.79 -14.58 -26.72
CA GLU A 457 -1.39 -13.43 -26.04
C GLU A 457 -1.93 -13.87 -24.68
N MET A 458 -1.59 -13.11 -23.64
CA MET A 458 -1.96 -13.40 -22.26
C MET A 458 -2.62 -12.17 -21.63
N GLY A 459 -3.70 -12.39 -20.89
CA GLY A 459 -4.50 -11.31 -20.32
C GLY A 459 -5.65 -11.79 -19.47
N TRP A 460 -6.50 -10.85 -19.05
CA TRP A 460 -7.69 -11.12 -18.24
C TRP A 460 -8.94 -11.21 -19.12
N ASP A 461 -9.77 -12.22 -18.89
CA ASP A 461 -11.09 -12.39 -19.49
C ASP A 461 -12.15 -12.10 -18.42
N ILE A 462 -12.86 -10.99 -18.60
CA ILE A 462 -13.98 -10.60 -17.77
C ILE A 462 -15.28 -10.61 -18.56
N ASN A 463 -16.17 -11.55 -18.22
CA ASN A 463 -17.47 -11.73 -18.87
C ASN A 463 -17.38 -11.85 -20.41
N GLY A 464 -16.30 -12.44 -20.94
CA GLY A 464 -16.07 -12.58 -22.39
C GLY A 464 -15.30 -11.43 -23.02
N ASN A 465 -15.00 -10.35 -22.27
CA ASN A 465 -14.13 -9.27 -22.72
C ASN A 465 -12.68 -9.62 -22.38
N GLU A 466 -11.90 -9.94 -23.41
CA GLU A 466 -10.46 -10.20 -23.29
C GLU A 466 -9.67 -8.89 -23.26
N ILE A 467 -8.81 -8.75 -22.24
CA ILE A 467 -7.96 -7.59 -22.01
C ILE A 467 -6.51 -8.08 -22.00
N PRO A 468 -5.78 -7.96 -23.13
CA PRO A 468 -4.39 -8.39 -23.24
C PRO A 468 -3.45 -7.53 -22.41
N PHE A 469 -2.52 -8.17 -21.69
CA PHE A 469 -1.51 -7.53 -20.86
C PHE A 469 -0.08 -7.93 -21.26
N LEU A 470 0.07 -9.07 -21.93
CA LEU A 470 1.38 -9.62 -22.27
C LEU A 470 1.32 -10.34 -23.61
N GLN A 471 2.28 -10.03 -24.49
CA GLN A 471 2.56 -10.85 -25.66
C GLN A 471 3.86 -11.62 -25.45
N ILE A 472 3.88 -12.90 -25.80
CA ILE A 472 5.06 -13.76 -25.76
C ILE A 472 5.38 -14.14 -27.21
N LEU A 473 6.33 -13.44 -27.82
CA LEU A 473 6.73 -13.67 -29.22
C LEU A 473 7.70 -14.85 -29.31
N ASP A 474 7.45 -15.74 -30.25
CA ASP A 474 8.35 -16.83 -30.61
C ASP A 474 9.42 -16.33 -31.59
N LYS A 475 10.66 -16.16 -31.11
CA LYS A 475 11.82 -15.81 -31.94
C LYS A 475 12.65 -17.05 -32.21
N LYS A 476 13.65 -16.97 -33.10
CA LYS A 476 14.49 -18.11 -33.48
C LYS A 476 15.04 -18.87 -32.25
N ASP A 477 15.73 -18.16 -31.36
CA ASP A 477 16.46 -18.76 -30.22
C ASP A 477 15.94 -18.31 -28.83
N SER A 478 14.90 -17.48 -28.80
CA SER A 478 14.34 -16.89 -27.58
C SER A 478 12.83 -16.72 -27.65
N PHE A 479 12.24 -16.47 -26.48
CA PHE A 479 10.92 -15.87 -26.34
C PHE A 479 11.07 -14.42 -25.89
N GLU A 480 10.34 -13.51 -26.50
CA GLU A 480 10.32 -12.11 -26.13
C GLU A 480 8.96 -11.77 -25.50
N LEU A 481 8.97 -11.44 -24.22
CA LEU A 481 7.81 -11.01 -23.44
C LEU A 481 7.68 -9.50 -23.59
N ILE A 482 6.55 -9.03 -24.09
CA ILE A 482 6.23 -7.62 -24.27
C ILE A 482 5.04 -7.28 -23.35
N PRO A 483 5.30 -6.76 -22.13
CA PRO A 483 4.26 -6.29 -21.23
C PRO A 483 3.64 -5.02 -21.79
N GLY A 484 2.31 -4.94 -21.82
CA GLY A 484 1.61 -3.75 -22.29
C GLY A 484 0.10 -3.96 -22.38
N ILE A 485 -0.64 -2.87 -22.20
CA ILE A 485 -2.11 -2.86 -22.32
C ILE A 485 -2.46 -2.27 -23.68
N LYS A 486 -2.96 -3.11 -24.61
CA LYS A 486 -3.29 -2.68 -25.98
C LYS A 486 -4.46 -1.70 -26.04
N ASN A 487 -5.43 -1.83 -25.13
CA ASN A 487 -6.62 -0.99 -25.09
C ASN A 487 -6.88 -0.51 -23.66
N GLN A 488 -6.38 0.69 -23.33
CA GLN A 488 -6.51 1.28 -21.99
C GLN A 488 -7.96 1.53 -21.59
N ASN A 489 -8.87 1.74 -22.55
CA ASN A 489 -10.30 1.94 -22.26
C ASN A 489 -10.95 0.71 -21.64
N LEU A 490 -10.37 -0.48 -21.82
CA LEU A 490 -10.86 -1.71 -21.20
C LEU A 490 -10.36 -1.90 -19.77
N LEU A 491 -9.37 -1.11 -19.32
CA LEU A 491 -8.77 -1.29 -18.00
C LEU A 491 -9.75 -1.00 -16.87
N SER A 492 -10.71 -0.09 -17.09
CA SER A 492 -11.78 0.20 -16.12
C SER A 492 -12.65 -1.01 -15.80
N ASN A 493 -12.77 -1.97 -16.73
CA ASN A 493 -13.44 -3.25 -16.44
C ASN A 493 -12.70 -4.07 -15.37
N LEU A 494 -11.43 -3.75 -15.08
CA LEU A 494 -10.59 -4.38 -14.06
C LEU A 494 -10.41 -3.50 -12.81
N ASP A 495 -11.18 -2.41 -12.66
CA ASP A 495 -11.06 -1.51 -11.50
C ASP A 495 -11.20 -2.26 -10.17
N PHE A 496 -12.01 -3.31 -10.07
CA PHE A 496 -12.10 -4.08 -8.82
C PHE A 496 -10.81 -4.81 -8.42
N LEU A 497 -9.86 -4.97 -9.34
CA LEU A 497 -8.52 -5.51 -9.04
C LEU A 497 -7.55 -4.41 -8.64
N PHE A 498 -7.61 -3.26 -9.32
CA PHE A 498 -6.56 -2.23 -9.25
C PHE A 498 -6.98 -0.97 -8.48
N GLN A 499 -8.29 -0.73 -8.38
CA GLN A 499 -8.96 0.41 -7.78
C GLN A 499 -10.25 -0.04 -7.03
N PRO A 500 -10.14 -0.94 -6.04
CA PRO A 500 -11.28 -1.60 -5.43
C PRO A 500 -12.24 -0.65 -4.70
N ASP A 501 -11.77 0.49 -4.21
CA ASP A 501 -12.58 1.55 -3.56
C ASP A 501 -13.40 2.38 -4.56
N LYS A 502 -13.07 2.31 -5.86
CA LYS A 502 -13.80 2.99 -6.95
C LYS A 502 -14.62 2.03 -7.80
N SER A 503 -14.45 0.73 -7.62
CA SER A 503 -15.08 -0.24 -8.50
C SER A 503 -16.56 -0.48 -8.15
N PRO A 504 -17.48 -0.42 -9.12
CA PRO A 504 -18.88 -0.78 -8.92
C PRO A 504 -18.99 -2.30 -8.79
N LEU A 505 -18.78 -2.80 -7.59
CA LEU A 505 -18.81 -4.22 -7.31
C LEU A 505 -20.18 -4.64 -6.81
N GLU A 506 -20.97 -5.23 -7.71
CA GLU A 506 -22.23 -5.83 -7.26
C GLU A 506 -22.00 -6.96 -6.25
N MET A 507 -22.75 -6.91 -5.16
CA MET A 507 -22.81 -7.99 -4.17
C MET A 507 -23.42 -9.25 -4.81
N ASP A 508 -22.82 -10.40 -4.48
CA ASP A 508 -23.27 -11.74 -4.83
C ASP A 508 -23.76 -12.46 -3.57
N PRO A 509 -25.07 -12.76 -3.45
CA PRO A 509 -25.64 -13.45 -2.30
C PRO A 509 -24.99 -14.81 -1.99
N LYS A 510 -24.49 -15.52 -3.02
CA LYS A 510 -23.87 -16.84 -2.85
C LYS A 510 -22.45 -16.75 -2.29
N LYS A 511 -21.80 -15.59 -2.40
CA LYS A 511 -20.43 -15.35 -1.92
C LYS A 511 -20.41 -14.58 -0.61
N THR A 512 -21.44 -13.78 -0.35
CA THR A 512 -21.62 -13.04 0.89
C THR A 512 -21.65 -13.98 2.08
N ILE A 513 -20.83 -13.68 3.10
CA ILE A 513 -20.83 -14.46 4.33
C ILE A 513 -21.94 -13.94 5.22
N VAL A 514 -22.81 -14.84 5.68
CA VAL A 514 -23.79 -14.56 6.72
C VAL A 514 -23.54 -15.55 7.85
N TYR A 515 -23.36 -15.04 9.07
CA TYR A 515 -23.19 -15.84 10.26
C TYR A 515 -24.19 -15.40 11.34
N TRP A 516 -24.99 -16.34 11.81
CA TRP A 516 -25.96 -16.12 12.88
C TRP A 516 -25.29 -16.41 14.22
N ASN A 517 -25.14 -15.39 15.06
CA ASN A 517 -24.64 -15.61 16.42
C ASN A 517 -25.70 -16.33 17.28
N ASN A 518 -26.97 -16.02 17.04
CA ASN A 518 -28.13 -16.71 17.60
C ASN A 518 -29.36 -16.55 16.71
N THR A 519 -30.34 -17.43 16.91
CA THR A 519 -31.71 -17.30 16.42
C THR A 519 -32.73 -17.26 17.55
N LYS A 520 -32.28 -17.41 18.80
CA LYS A 520 -33.08 -17.32 20.02
C LYS A 520 -32.52 -16.25 20.94
N ALA A 521 -33.40 -15.47 21.57
CA ALA A 521 -33.04 -14.45 22.55
C ALA A 521 -34.17 -14.28 23.58
N ILE A 522 -33.92 -13.48 24.62
CA ILE A 522 -34.93 -13.13 25.63
C ILE A 522 -35.44 -11.72 25.32
N ALA A 523 -36.75 -11.58 25.19
CA ALA A 523 -37.40 -10.31 24.88
C ALA A 523 -37.05 -9.23 25.92
N GLY A 524 -36.69 -8.03 25.46
CA GLY A 524 -36.30 -6.89 26.30
C GLY A 524 -34.93 -7.01 27.00
N ARG A 525 -34.20 -8.13 26.81
CA ARG A 525 -32.92 -8.37 27.51
C ARG A 525 -31.72 -8.43 26.58
N ASN A 526 -31.78 -9.21 25.50
CA ASN A 526 -30.63 -9.38 24.60
C ASN A 526 -31.07 -9.50 23.13
N PRO A 527 -30.25 -9.03 22.18
CA PRO A 527 -30.59 -9.11 20.77
C PRO A 527 -30.30 -10.49 20.17
N ILE A 528 -30.90 -10.71 19.00
CA ILE A 528 -30.41 -11.65 17.99
C ILE A 528 -29.38 -10.91 17.15
N ARG A 529 -28.14 -11.42 17.13
CA ARG A 529 -27.03 -10.80 16.40
C ARG A 529 -26.68 -11.57 15.13
N ILE A 530 -26.53 -10.84 14.03
CA ILE A 530 -26.17 -11.38 12.72
C ILE A 530 -24.89 -10.68 12.26
N PHE A 531 -23.92 -11.49 11.85
CA PHE A 531 -22.73 -11.05 11.14
C PHE A 531 -22.99 -11.15 9.63
N ILE A 532 -22.76 -10.06 8.88
CA ILE A 532 -22.78 -10.09 7.41
C ILE A 532 -21.50 -9.48 6.86
N LEU A 533 -20.85 -10.17 5.92
CA LEU A 533 -19.75 -9.64 5.13
C LEU A 533 -20.14 -9.72 3.65
N PRO A 534 -20.65 -8.62 3.07
CA PRO A 534 -21.02 -8.56 1.66
C PRO A 534 -19.81 -8.86 0.78
N ARG A 535 -19.99 -9.74 -0.21
CA ARG A 535 -18.95 -10.09 -1.17
C ARG A 535 -19.48 -10.11 -2.59
N ASN A 536 -18.64 -9.72 -3.53
CA ASN A 536 -18.93 -9.82 -4.96
C ASN A 536 -18.72 -11.25 -5.50
N LYS A 537 -18.94 -11.43 -6.81
CA LYS A 537 -18.74 -12.72 -7.51
C LYS A 537 -17.33 -13.31 -7.40
N PHE A 538 -16.32 -12.47 -7.14
CA PHE A 538 -14.92 -12.84 -6.93
C PHE A 538 -14.58 -13.07 -5.46
N SER A 539 -15.58 -13.18 -4.58
CA SER A 539 -15.41 -13.36 -3.14
C SER A 539 -14.61 -12.24 -2.46
N ARG A 540 -14.53 -11.06 -3.09
CA ARG A 540 -13.94 -9.87 -2.50
C ARG A 540 -15.03 -9.08 -1.79
N ALA A 541 -14.67 -8.41 -0.70
CA ALA A 541 -15.61 -7.56 0.03
C ALA A 541 -16.20 -6.50 -0.94
N THR A 542 -17.44 -6.10 -0.70
CA THR A 542 -18.03 -5.02 -1.49
C THR A 542 -18.95 -4.17 -0.65
N GLN A 543 -19.22 -2.97 -1.15
CA GLN A 543 -20.18 -2.07 -0.57
C GLN A 543 -21.60 -2.50 -0.91
N VAL A 544 -22.50 -2.15 -0.01
CA VAL A 544 -23.94 -2.32 -0.18
C VAL A 544 -24.55 -1.03 0.34
N GLU A 545 -25.41 -0.42 -0.48
CA GLU A 545 -26.01 0.88 -0.19
C GLU A 545 -27.24 0.73 0.71
N LYS A 546 -27.98 -0.38 0.58
CA LYS A 546 -29.26 -0.59 1.24
C LYS A 546 -29.36 -1.96 1.90
N VAL A 547 -29.81 -1.93 3.15
CA VAL A 547 -30.12 -3.12 3.95
C VAL A 547 -31.61 -3.14 4.24
N ASP A 548 -32.30 -4.15 3.77
CA ASP A 548 -33.73 -4.34 4.04
C ASP A 548 -33.89 -5.59 4.90
N ILE A 549 -34.41 -5.41 6.11
CA ILE A 549 -34.77 -6.50 7.02
C ILE A 549 -36.27 -6.41 7.29
N LYS A 550 -36.96 -7.54 7.14
CA LYS A 550 -38.40 -7.63 7.37
C LYS A 550 -38.71 -8.80 8.30
N GLY A 551 -39.63 -8.60 9.22
CA GLY A 551 -40.21 -9.63 10.07
C GLY A 551 -41.44 -9.09 10.78
N ASN A 552 -42.47 -9.92 10.93
CA ASN A 552 -43.75 -9.48 11.50
C ASN A 552 -43.59 -9.24 13.01
N GLY A 553 -44.10 -8.12 13.50
CA GLY A 553 -44.12 -7.81 14.94
C GLY A 553 -42.75 -7.51 15.57
N LEU A 554 -41.71 -7.29 14.77
CA LEU A 554 -40.37 -6.93 15.25
C LEU A 554 -40.19 -5.42 15.30
N SER A 555 -39.47 -4.94 16.31
CA SER A 555 -38.95 -3.58 16.39
C SER A 555 -37.45 -3.58 16.09
N PHE A 556 -37.04 -3.04 14.95
CA PHE A 556 -35.62 -2.93 14.58
C PHE A 556 -35.02 -1.73 15.31
N GLN A 557 -34.53 -1.93 16.54
CA GLN A 557 -34.13 -0.81 17.39
C GLN A 557 -32.68 -0.36 17.21
N ASN A 558 -31.78 -1.16 16.65
CA ASN A 558 -30.38 -0.74 16.43
C ASN A 558 -29.77 -1.39 15.20
N PHE A 559 -29.69 -0.63 14.10
CA PHE A 559 -28.71 -0.92 13.06
C PHE A 559 -27.36 -0.35 13.52
N SER A 560 -26.50 -1.20 14.07
CA SER A 560 -25.08 -0.89 14.15
C SER A 560 -24.52 -1.05 12.74
N TYR A 561 -24.68 0.01 11.92
CA TYR A 561 -23.87 0.10 10.72
C TYR A 561 -22.42 0.24 11.20
N PRO A 562 -21.49 -0.61 10.77
CA PRO A 562 -20.09 -0.25 10.92
C PRO A 562 -19.92 1.11 10.21
N THR A 563 -19.39 2.08 10.93
CA THR A 563 -19.00 3.39 10.38
C THR A 563 -17.88 3.26 9.33
N ASP A 564 -17.28 2.07 9.22
CA ASP A 564 -16.12 1.75 8.41
C ASP A 564 -16.47 0.66 7.39
N TYR A 565 -16.47 1.06 6.12
CA TYR A 565 -16.81 0.22 4.95
C TYR A 565 -15.58 -0.32 4.23
N SER A 566 -14.50 -0.58 4.94
CA SER A 566 -13.24 -0.95 4.32
C SER A 566 -13.01 -2.45 4.15
N TYR A 567 -12.24 -2.74 3.12
CA TYR A 567 -11.96 -4.06 2.53
C TYR A 567 -11.30 -5.11 3.44
N ARG A 568 -11.18 -4.88 4.74
CA ARG A 568 -10.83 -5.90 5.74
C ARG A 568 -11.59 -5.66 7.05
N ILE A 569 -12.47 -6.61 7.36
CA ILE A 569 -12.88 -6.95 8.73
C ILE A 569 -13.74 -5.88 9.43
N SER A 570 -14.56 -5.12 8.71
CA SER A 570 -15.73 -4.47 9.33
C SER A 570 -17.00 -5.21 8.91
N PRO A 571 -17.23 -6.41 9.48
CA PRO A 571 -18.48 -7.11 9.26
C PRO A 571 -19.64 -6.29 9.82
N TRP A 572 -20.80 -6.46 9.21
CA TRP A 572 -22.01 -5.85 9.70
C TRP A 572 -22.51 -6.67 10.87
N PHE A 573 -22.82 -5.99 11.97
CA PHE A 573 -23.54 -6.58 13.08
C PHE A 573 -24.94 -6.02 13.11
N ILE A 574 -25.91 -6.86 12.73
CA ILE A 574 -27.32 -6.51 12.83
C ILE A 574 -27.82 -7.07 14.15
N ASP A 575 -28.26 -6.19 15.04
CA ASP A 575 -28.96 -6.56 16.26
C ASP A 575 -30.47 -6.41 16.06
N ILE A 576 -31.17 -7.53 16.09
CA ILE A 576 -32.63 -7.60 16.07
C ILE A 576 -33.08 -7.73 17.53
N SER A 577 -33.97 -6.86 17.96
CA SER A 577 -34.53 -6.88 19.32
C SER A 577 -36.05 -6.93 19.28
N SER A 578 -36.65 -7.38 20.37
CA SER A 578 -38.09 -7.33 20.58
C SER A 578 -38.37 -7.15 22.06
N ASP A 579 -39.26 -6.22 22.41
CA ASP A 579 -39.72 -6.01 23.78
C ASP A 579 -40.79 -7.04 24.19
N LYS A 580 -41.31 -7.81 23.23
CA LYS A 580 -42.34 -8.83 23.43
C LYS A 580 -41.83 -10.21 23.02
N SER A 581 -42.35 -11.23 23.68
CA SER A 581 -42.15 -12.60 23.21
C SER A 581 -42.81 -12.78 21.85
N ILE A 582 -42.04 -13.28 20.89
CA ILE A 582 -42.50 -13.45 19.51
C ILE A 582 -41.77 -14.62 18.86
N ASN A 583 -42.52 -15.39 18.08
CA ASN A 583 -42.00 -16.38 17.16
C ASN A 583 -42.32 -15.91 15.75
N THR A 584 -41.30 -15.61 14.95
CA THR A 584 -41.50 -15.08 13.59
C THR A 584 -40.38 -15.54 12.68
N GLU A 585 -40.60 -15.38 11.39
CA GLU A 585 -39.55 -15.51 10.39
C GLU A 585 -39.01 -14.13 10.01
N ILE A 586 -37.77 -14.11 9.54
CA ILE A 586 -37.13 -12.93 9.00
C ILE A 586 -36.62 -13.13 7.58
N TYR A 587 -36.62 -11.99 6.89
CA TYR A 587 -36.13 -11.82 5.54
C TYR A 587 -35.06 -10.73 5.54
N ILE A 588 -33.94 -11.01 4.89
CA ILE A 588 -32.81 -10.08 4.76
C ILE A 588 -32.46 -9.97 3.28
N SER A 589 -32.44 -8.74 2.77
CA SER A 589 -31.90 -8.43 1.46
C SER A 589 -30.95 -7.24 1.49
N LEU A 590 -29.93 -7.32 0.65
CA LEU A 590 -28.93 -6.28 0.45
C LEU A 590 -29.01 -5.79 -1.00
N ASP A 591 -29.20 -4.49 -1.20
CA ASP A 591 -29.44 -3.87 -2.51
C ASP A 591 -30.50 -4.62 -3.33
N GLY A 592 -31.58 -5.03 -2.67
CA GLY A 592 -32.67 -5.81 -3.28
C GLY A 592 -32.36 -7.29 -3.55
N LYS A 593 -31.11 -7.75 -3.37
CA LYS A 593 -30.75 -9.18 -3.51
C LYS A 593 -30.96 -9.94 -2.21
N ILE A 594 -31.69 -11.04 -2.28
CA ILE A 594 -32.06 -11.87 -1.12
C ILE A 594 -30.83 -12.59 -0.55
N LEU A 595 -30.50 -12.33 0.72
CA LEU A 595 -29.47 -13.07 1.46
C LEU A 595 -30.05 -14.22 2.28
N ALA A 596 -31.17 -13.97 2.95
CA ALA A 596 -31.82 -14.94 3.81
C ALA A 596 -33.33 -14.76 3.72
N LYS A 597 -34.07 -15.87 3.66
CA LYS A 597 -35.53 -15.89 3.57
C LYS A 597 -36.06 -17.00 4.45
N ASN A 598 -37.14 -16.70 5.18
CA ASN A 598 -37.84 -17.64 6.07
C ASN A 598 -36.92 -18.21 7.16
N ILE A 599 -36.04 -17.40 7.73
CA ILE A 599 -35.21 -17.82 8.86
C ILE A 599 -36.04 -17.70 10.14
N PRO A 600 -36.33 -18.80 10.86
CA PRO A 600 -37.10 -18.73 12.09
C PRO A 600 -36.25 -18.10 13.20
N ILE A 601 -36.84 -17.12 13.88
CA ILE A 601 -36.27 -16.51 15.07
C ILE A 601 -37.28 -16.47 16.21
N PHE A 602 -36.78 -16.49 17.43
CA PHE A 602 -37.61 -16.59 18.61
C PHE A 602 -37.12 -15.71 19.75
N PHE A 603 -38.02 -14.88 20.27
CA PHE A 603 -37.82 -14.15 21.53
C PHE A 603 -38.65 -14.81 22.63
N ALA A 604 -37.97 -15.44 23.58
CA ALA A 604 -38.58 -16.00 24.77
C ALA A 604 -39.09 -14.88 25.69
N PRO A 605 -40.17 -15.12 26.45
CA PRO A 605 -40.59 -14.18 27.48
C PRO A 605 -39.54 -14.11 28.59
N ASP A 606 -39.28 -12.91 29.13
CA ASP A 606 -38.39 -12.78 30.28
C ASP A 606 -39.09 -13.23 31.57
N CYS A 607 -38.84 -14.47 31.97
CA CYS A 607 -39.44 -15.05 33.16
C CYS A 607 -38.83 -14.56 34.48
N GLN A 608 -37.73 -13.79 34.46
CA GLN A 608 -37.25 -13.10 35.67
C GLN A 608 -38.17 -11.93 36.03
N TYR A 609 -38.65 -11.20 35.04
CA TYR A 609 -39.56 -10.07 35.25
C TYR A 609 -41.05 -10.47 35.19
N ASN A 610 -41.39 -11.57 34.50
CA ASN A 610 -42.77 -12.05 34.32
C ASN A 610 -43.03 -13.44 34.95
N ILE A 611 -42.57 -13.64 36.18
CA ILE A 611 -42.61 -14.94 36.90
C ILE A 611 -44.02 -15.58 36.89
N LYS A 612 -45.07 -14.81 37.23
CA LYS A 612 -46.45 -15.32 37.27
C LYS A 612 -46.91 -15.85 35.90
N SER A 613 -46.58 -15.15 34.81
CA SER A 613 -46.99 -15.56 33.46
C SER A 613 -46.25 -16.83 32.98
N CYS A 614 -45.01 -17.05 33.43
CA CYS A 614 -44.25 -18.24 33.06
C CYS A 614 -44.61 -19.47 33.90
N LEU A 615 -44.96 -19.29 35.17
CA LEU A 615 -45.44 -20.39 36.03
C LEU A 615 -46.81 -20.93 35.58
N LEU A 616 -47.68 -20.04 35.08
CA LEU A 616 -49.00 -20.41 34.56
C LEU A 616 -48.95 -21.01 33.15
N ASN A 617 -47.83 -20.90 32.44
CA ASN A 617 -47.64 -21.45 31.10
C ASN A 617 -46.31 -22.20 31.00
N PRO A 618 -46.29 -23.53 31.24
CA PRO A 618 -45.08 -24.34 31.20
C PRO A 618 -44.26 -24.22 29.91
N ALA A 619 -44.90 -23.96 28.77
CA ALA A 619 -44.21 -23.76 27.49
C ALA A 619 -43.36 -22.49 27.47
N ASN A 620 -43.82 -21.41 28.12
CA ASN A 620 -43.07 -20.15 28.25
C ASN A 620 -41.83 -20.34 29.12
N LEU A 621 -41.96 -21.10 30.22
CA LEU A 621 -40.83 -21.41 31.10
C LEU A 621 -39.77 -22.26 30.38
N LEU A 622 -40.19 -23.30 29.67
CA LEU A 622 -39.28 -24.14 28.86
C LEU A 622 -38.56 -23.31 27.80
N SER A 623 -39.27 -22.43 27.12
CA SER A 623 -38.73 -21.56 26.07
C SER A 623 -37.70 -20.55 26.61
N TYR A 624 -37.94 -20.00 27.80
CA TYR A 624 -37.00 -19.13 28.50
C TYR A 624 -35.74 -19.88 28.96
N ILE A 625 -35.90 -21.09 29.50
CA ILE A 625 -34.77 -21.96 29.90
C ILE A 625 -33.90 -22.31 28.69
N ASP A 626 -34.53 -22.67 27.56
CA ASP A 626 -33.83 -22.98 26.31
C ASP A 626 -33.01 -21.79 25.80
N ALA A 627 -33.60 -20.58 25.78
CA ALA A 627 -32.89 -19.35 25.42
C ALA A 627 -31.70 -19.04 26.36
N LEU A 628 -31.87 -19.25 27.67
CA LEU A 628 -30.79 -19.10 28.66
C LEU A 628 -29.66 -20.13 28.48
N PHE A 629 -29.99 -21.38 28.14
CA PHE A 629 -28.98 -22.39 27.84
C PHE A 629 -28.17 -22.02 26.61
N ASP A 630 -28.82 -21.53 25.55
CA ASP A 630 -28.15 -21.04 24.33
C ASP A 630 -27.26 -19.81 24.61
N GLU A 631 -27.69 -18.89 25.49
CA GLU A 631 -26.85 -17.77 25.97
C GLU A 631 -25.61 -18.28 26.72
N LYS A 632 -25.78 -19.14 27.73
CA LYS A 632 -24.66 -19.65 28.55
C LYS A 632 -23.67 -20.50 27.77
N LYS A 633 -24.17 -21.37 26.88
CA LYS A 633 -23.33 -22.20 26.02
C LYS A 633 -22.39 -21.35 25.16
N ARG A 634 -22.89 -20.21 24.65
CA ARG A 634 -22.09 -19.27 23.86
C ARG A 634 -21.03 -18.56 24.70
N SER A 635 -21.40 -18.05 25.88
CA SER A 635 -20.44 -17.43 26.80
C SER A 635 -19.29 -18.38 27.16
N ILE A 636 -19.58 -19.66 27.38
CA ILE A 636 -18.56 -20.69 27.64
C ILE A 636 -17.67 -20.93 26.41
N LEU A 637 -18.26 -21.04 25.22
CA LEU A 637 -17.50 -21.24 23.98
C LEU A 637 -16.60 -20.04 23.64
N GLU A 638 -17.05 -18.81 23.90
CA GLU A 638 -16.25 -17.60 23.75
C GLU A 638 -15.10 -17.58 24.76
N PHE A 639 -15.37 -17.86 26.03
CA PHE A 639 -14.35 -17.96 27.08
C PHE A 639 -13.25 -18.98 26.74
N LEU A 640 -13.64 -20.14 26.18
CA LEU A 640 -12.71 -21.18 25.75
C LEU A 640 -11.88 -20.77 24.52
N LYS A 641 -12.45 -19.96 23.61
CA LYS A 641 -11.73 -19.43 22.44
C LYS A 641 -10.73 -18.34 22.82
N THR A 642 -11.02 -17.52 23.83
CA THR A 642 -10.11 -16.45 24.30
C THR A 642 -8.87 -16.95 25.06
N ARG A 643 -8.81 -18.25 25.41
CA ARG A 643 -7.69 -18.89 26.12
C ARG A 643 -6.79 -19.77 25.22
N ARG A 644 -7.06 -19.81 23.91
CA ARG A 644 -6.17 -20.40 22.89
C ARG A 644 -5.57 -19.28 22.06
#